data_AF-A0A8J7JQ25-F1
#
_entry.id   AF-A0A8J7JQ25-F1
#
_cell.length_a   1.000
_cell.length_b   1.000
_cell.length_c   1.000
_cell.angle_alpha   90.00
_cell.angle_beta   90.00
_cell.angle_gamma   90.00
#
_symmetry.space_group_name_H-M   'P 1'
#
loop_
_entity.id
_entity.type
_entity.pdbx_description
1 polymer ?
#
loop_
_entity_poly.entity_id
_entity_poly.type
_entity_poly.pdbx_seq_one_letter_code
_entity_poly.pdbx_strand_id
1 'polypeptide(L)'
;MLDRFWEVLGYVFALNEEAFRIATTLPGGQGLALLLVLLAGLSQGIGQSIVLFVNQVRPARFALSLGINAVLFAFGFLALVLSTWLVTLAPWTRSIPLSQLVTVLGAAYAPLLFAFLGALPYLGVPILNLLSVWHLLAMVVGVAAIANLGISNAFGYVALGWVVLQVLQNTVGQPIANLGKRIANRAAGVELVTNRRDLAESYRDNLAETSTRWQEEFTQRIAAFNQGNVMAAVTGEPTALAMAGASELTVAVNAGPNAERLGNSLKPLLGLVAIAVLTAIVLILLRPLREWWFGWLAGLPTPMRLVLNLIWIGLVALVVAGLLAPLETLGWWAGWYDDEINTTVNAGNLAEPVADPSRISRYVVYLDGIGISSFEYLPDIEEFLDTLAPTLPQGMALIRGIMPYSVMNAPLDEDRPLSFLWRYADRLRFANPMSVLGLLVNIRNVLIVGVSADKRYGPLYNQGIAQVVFNGLVKNGYQVGSGTPVTLMGYSGGGQMSCASAPYLKRALGAPIDVISLGGVISANINLLKLEHLYHLSGEKDVVEKLGPKIFPGRWKLFPLSYWNRAKRRGKISFVSLGPVGHQVPGGILDPKLVLPDGRSSLGQTIDTINAILRGEILEAELERGGKANNYDIFAANPLVQYQSYPLDQRPNADLYHPIGDWIGRLILPPKHRRFGGVFYEIHHAPADHQGLLGQVVKLRWSDNPLTQKLVQAVTHDVHFSADAEYASRFGGVINPVRLNHWLRVDPLESLAGSLPEDDMIVVVEAPQVMLDKDGVTLFIDAQPMEVTGRYYGLVQFIEPVVDTDQWRVRHFDRGSRAFAGPEEVVSLPPVARMEVYGSDPSTTEGLETSPYNESGWYIYGAQNADGTFVVQSLGPRSLFRLQPQRVVFGGAKAAYRYIRKESWADVVAQKGQVGSVLCTARDNGRPEAIAAAIDEWQVGDRALILHTYGGIGGEQKEPSAATPIFFGHFAYGRAEVVHDQLADERRFEIRYYQVYAHNIDGLIAGTIHWSRYQGDRQRGWLGTRPTCDILVKLDAFSRYYYFDDERRSPLTRMEAHLQAMTARYRIGDGTGGTFVGPSNNCSQDSNQALFASLQSIGISLYRHADALIDQHPDQAEPLHQLALFNKDLKDTLQPLGSLRPAWEKNEFNLGSSIEDEPLRNLLMGLGSWRTVFPRKASDVVVHKFLKYGASAWVLRTSQVGGHDPAIEPIAPMTF
;
A
#
# COMPACT_ATOMS: atom_id res chain seq x y z
N MET A 1 -39.88 -28.04 41.49
CA MET A 1 -38.96 -28.60 40.46
C MET A 1 -38.10 -27.51 39.83
N LEU A 2 -38.67 -26.42 39.34
CA LEU A 2 -37.90 -25.30 38.73
C LEU A 2 -36.90 -24.61 39.68
N ASP A 3 -37.13 -24.59 40.99
CA ASP A 3 -36.26 -23.83 41.93
C ASP A 3 -34.86 -24.44 42.08
N ARG A 4 -34.76 -25.78 42.10
CA ARG A 4 -33.46 -26.50 42.10
C ARG A 4 -32.81 -26.58 40.71
N PHE A 5 -33.53 -26.31 39.64
CA PHE A 5 -32.99 -26.39 38.28
C PHE A 5 -31.90 -25.33 38.06
N TRP A 6 -32.15 -24.08 38.49
CA TRP A 6 -31.17 -23.00 38.39
C TRP A 6 -29.95 -23.20 39.29
N GLU A 7 -30.14 -23.78 40.47
CA GLU A 7 -29.07 -24.17 41.39
C GLU A 7 -28.13 -25.21 40.76
N VAL A 8 -28.69 -26.31 40.23
CA VAL A 8 -27.92 -27.34 39.48
C VAL A 8 -27.23 -26.73 38.26
N LEU A 9 -27.89 -25.81 37.53
CA LEU A 9 -27.29 -25.14 36.38
C LEU A 9 -26.09 -24.26 36.77
N GLY A 10 -26.17 -23.56 37.89
CA GLY A 10 -25.09 -22.75 38.45
C GLY A 10 -23.87 -23.59 38.80
N TYR A 11 -24.07 -24.75 39.43
CA TYR A 11 -22.95 -25.67 39.73
C TYR A 11 -22.38 -26.37 38.48
N VAL A 12 -23.20 -26.64 37.45
CA VAL A 12 -22.72 -27.09 36.13
C VAL A 12 -21.87 -26.01 35.45
N PHE A 13 -22.30 -24.75 35.50
CA PHE A 13 -21.52 -23.61 35.01
C PHE A 13 -20.21 -23.41 35.79
N ALA A 14 -20.21 -23.72 37.08
CA ALA A 14 -19.04 -23.75 37.96
C ALA A 14 -18.06 -24.91 37.71
N LEU A 15 -18.35 -25.79 36.74
CA LEU A 15 -17.57 -27.00 36.45
C LEU A 15 -17.48 -27.95 37.66
N ASN A 16 -18.55 -28.04 38.46
CA ASN A 16 -18.61 -28.96 39.60
C ASN A 16 -19.03 -30.36 39.16
N GLU A 17 -18.16 -31.36 39.34
CA GLU A 17 -18.43 -32.76 38.98
C GLU A 17 -19.70 -33.34 39.61
N GLU A 18 -19.98 -32.99 40.87
CA GLU A 18 -21.10 -33.55 41.62
C GLU A 18 -22.44 -33.07 41.07
N ALA A 19 -22.49 -31.86 40.51
CA ALA A 19 -23.68 -31.37 39.82
C ALA A 19 -23.97 -32.14 38.53
N PHE A 20 -22.95 -32.59 37.79
CA PHE A 20 -23.13 -33.48 36.65
C PHE A 20 -23.62 -34.88 37.08
N ARG A 21 -23.12 -35.41 38.21
CA ARG A 21 -23.62 -36.67 38.78
C ARG A 21 -25.09 -36.54 39.21
N ILE A 22 -25.43 -35.51 39.99
CA ILE A 22 -26.80 -35.21 40.43
C ILE A 22 -27.74 -34.98 39.23
N ALA A 23 -27.29 -34.33 38.16
CA ALA A 23 -28.12 -34.13 36.96
C ALA A 23 -28.59 -35.45 36.35
N THR A 24 -27.77 -36.52 36.39
CA THR A 24 -28.17 -37.85 35.87
C THR A 24 -29.20 -38.60 36.73
N THR A 25 -29.40 -38.21 37.99
CA THR A 25 -30.35 -38.86 38.91
C THR A 25 -31.70 -38.14 38.98
N LEU A 26 -31.86 -37.00 38.29
CA LEU A 26 -33.12 -36.24 38.27
C LEU A 26 -34.20 -36.93 37.39
N PRO A 27 -35.43 -37.14 37.91
CA PRO A 27 -36.56 -37.59 37.09
C PRO A 27 -36.81 -36.64 35.92
N GLY A 28 -36.71 -37.14 34.69
CA GLY A 28 -36.87 -36.35 33.47
C GLY A 28 -35.63 -35.58 33.01
N GLY A 29 -34.43 -35.86 33.55
CA GLY A 29 -33.17 -35.16 33.22
C GLY A 29 -32.86 -35.05 31.72
N GLN A 30 -33.21 -36.06 30.91
CA GLN A 30 -33.06 -36.02 29.45
C GLN A 30 -33.89 -34.92 28.77
N GLY A 31 -35.14 -34.72 29.22
CA GLY A 31 -36.03 -33.69 28.68
C GLY A 31 -35.54 -32.28 29.04
N LEU A 32 -35.02 -32.11 30.26
CA LEU A 32 -34.38 -30.87 30.69
C LEU A 32 -33.09 -30.59 29.90
N ALA A 33 -32.27 -31.61 29.63
CA ALA A 33 -31.06 -31.48 28.83
C ALA A 33 -31.37 -31.11 27.37
N LEU A 34 -32.38 -31.72 26.74
CA LEU A 34 -32.84 -31.34 25.40
C LEU A 34 -33.42 -29.92 25.34
N LEU A 35 -34.20 -29.52 26.35
CA LEU A 35 -34.69 -28.16 26.48
C LEU A 35 -33.54 -27.15 26.62
N LEU A 36 -32.50 -27.48 27.39
CA LEU A 36 -31.32 -26.65 27.56
C LEU A 36 -30.57 -26.46 26.25
N VAL A 37 -30.37 -27.54 25.48
CA VAL A 37 -29.74 -27.50 24.15
C VAL A 37 -30.57 -26.68 23.16
N LEU A 38 -31.89 -26.79 23.17
CA LEU A 38 -32.77 -25.95 22.32
C LEU A 38 -32.68 -24.47 22.69
N LEU A 39 -32.68 -24.13 23.98
CA LEU A 39 -32.52 -22.76 24.45
C LEU A 39 -31.12 -22.20 24.15
N ALA A 40 -30.07 -23.02 24.27
CA ALA A 40 -28.71 -22.67 23.87
C ALA A 40 -28.61 -22.45 22.35
N GLY A 41 -29.23 -23.30 21.54
CA GLY A 41 -29.29 -23.16 20.08
C GLY A 41 -30.04 -21.89 19.64
N LEU A 42 -31.14 -21.55 20.32
CA LEU A 42 -31.86 -20.29 20.10
C LEU A 42 -31.02 -19.08 20.51
N SER A 43 -30.35 -19.15 21.68
CA SER A 43 -29.45 -18.11 22.19
C SER A 43 -28.27 -17.86 21.24
N GLN A 44 -27.65 -18.93 20.73
CA GLN A 44 -26.59 -18.85 19.72
C GLN A 44 -27.11 -18.31 18.38
N GLY A 45 -28.31 -18.72 17.96
CA GLY A 45 -28.99 -18.18 16.78
C GLY A 45 -29.21 -16.67 16.86
N ILE A 46 -29.60 -16.16 18.04
CA ILE A 46 -29.69 -14.71 18.33
C ILE A 46 -28.30 -14.08 18.29
N GLY A 47 -27.30 -14.68 18.94
CA GLY A 47 -25.91 -14.17 18.95
C GLY A 47 -25.24 -14.10 17.58
N GLN A 48 -25.74 -14.88 16.60
CA GLN A 48 -25.26 -14.95 15.22
C GLN A 48 -26.30 -14.43 14.19
N SER A 49 -27.35 -13.76 14.65
CA SER A 49 -28.51 -13.38 13.82
C SER A 49 -28.19 -12.46 12.65
N ILE A 50 -27.04 -11.79 12.66
CA ILE A 50 -26.54 -10.96 11.55
C ILE A 50 -26.60 -11.68 10.20
N VAL A 51 -26.36 -13.01 10.16
CA VAL A 51 -26.43 -13.77 8.90
C VAL A 51 -27.81 -13.65 8.24
N LEU A 52 -28.90 -13.65 9.03
CA LEU A 52 -30.26 -13.50 8.52
C LEU A 52 -30.52 -12.07 8.02
N PHE A 53 -29.99 -11.05 8.70
CA PHE A 53 -30.10 -9.65 8.25
C PHE A 53 -29.31 -9.39 6.96
N VAL A 54 -28.10 -9.93 6.84
CA VAL A 54 -27.25 -9.77 5.64
C VAL A 54 -27.91 -10.38 4.41
N ASN A 55 -28.60 -11.52 4.58
CA ASN A 55 -29.42 -12.17 3.54
C ASN A 55 -30.84 -11.56 3.41
N GLN A 56 -31.08 -10.36 3.95
CA GLN A 56 -32.35 -9.60 3.83
C GLN A 56 -33.62 -10.40 4.20
N VAL A 57 -33.52 -11.26 5.22
CA VAL A 57 -34.65 -12.11 5.64
C VAL A 57 -35.77 -11.25 6.26
N ARG A 58 -36.99 -11.35 5.71
CA ARG A 58 -38.17 -10.61 6.19
C ARG A 58 -38.50 -10.93 7.67
N PRO A 59 -39.03 -9.98 8.48
CA PRO A 59 -39.21 -10.16 9.93
C PRO A 59 -39.96 -11.43 10.39
N ALA A 60 -41.05 -11.81 9.72
CA ALA A 60 -41.80 -13.04 10.05
C ALA A 60 -40.98 -14.32 9.77
N ARG A 61 -40.16 -14.32 8.71
CA ARG A 61 -39.25 -15.43 8.36
C ARG A 61 -38.01 -15.46 9.25
N PHE A 62 -37.58 -14.31 9.79
CA PHE A 62 -36.48 -14.23 10.74
C PHE A 62 -36.78 -15.02 12.03
N ALA A 63 -37.95 -14.83 12.63
CA ALA A 63 -38.36 -15.59 13.81
C ALA A 63 -38.48 -17.11 13.53
N LEU A 64 -39.06 -17.48 12.38
CA LEU A 64 -39.14 -18.87 11.93
C LEU A 64 -37.75 -19.50 11.73
N SER A 65 -36.81 -18.74 11.14
CA SER A 65 -35.43 -19.17 10.90
C SER A 65 -34.66 -19.39 12.20
N LEU A 66 -34.84 -18.51 13.21
CA LEU A 66 -34.26 -18.72 14.54
C LEU A 66 -34.77 -20.00 15.21
N GLY A 67 -36.08 -20.26 15.15
CA GLY A 67 -36.67 -21.49 15.69
C GLY A 67 -36.16 -22.74 14.98
N ILE A 68 -36.10 -22.73 13.65
CA ILE A 68 -35.60 -23.85 12.85
C ILE A 68 -34.10 -24.07 13.07
N ASN A 69 -33.29 -23.02 13.19
CA ASN A 69 -31.87 -23.14 13.52
C ASN A 69 -31.66 -23.75 14.91
N ALA A 70 -32.47 -23.40 15.92
CA ALA A 70 -32.42 -24.03 17.24
C ALA A 70 -32.74 -25.54 17.20
N VAL A 71 -33.69 -25.96 16.36
CA VAL A 71 -34.02 -27.38 16.15
C VAL A 71 -32.88 -28.11 15.41
N LEU A 72 -32.32 -27.53 14.34
CA LEU A 72 -31.16 -28.10 13.63
C LEU A 72 -29.93 -28.21 14.54
N PHE A 73 -29.73 -27.25 15.44
CA PHE A 73 -28.69 -27.28 16.46
C PHE A 73 -28.85 -28.47 17.43
N ALA A 74 -30.09 -28.74 17.87
CA ALA A 74 -30.38 -29.91 18.72
C ALA A 74 -30.13 -31.25 17.99
N PHE A 75 -30.36 -31.34 16.68
CA PHE A 75 -29.94 -32.52 15.90
C PHE A 75 -28.41 -32.65 15.83
N GLY A 76 -27.67 -31.54 15.70
CA GLY A 76 -26.21 -31.53 15.78
C GLY A 76 -25.68 -32.04 17.13
N PHE A 77 -26.32 -31.63 18.23
CA PHE A 77 -26.07 -32.16 19.57
C PHE A 77 -26.31 -33.67 19.66
N LEU A 78 -27.45 -34.17 19.16
CA LEU A 78 -27.75 -35.61 19.18
C LEU A 78 -26.71 -36.42 18.39
N ALA A 79 -26.20 -35.88 17.28
CA ALA A 79 -25.11 -36.49 16.53
C ALA A 79 -23.78 -36.51 17.32
N LEU A 80 -23.46 -35.45 18.07
CA LEU A 80 -22.28 -35.40 18.96
C LEU A 80 -22.40 -36.40 20.13
N VAL A 81 -23.59 -36.54 20.71
CA VAL A 81 -23.84 -37.54 21.76
C VAL A 81 -23.68 -38.95 21.20
N LEU A 82 -24.24 -39.22 20.01
CA LEU A 82 -24.11 -40.50 19.33
C LEU A 82 -22.66 -40.83 18.99
N SER A 83 -21.88 -39.88 18.42
CA SER A 83 -20.47 -40.10 18.08
C SER A 83 -19.61 -40.33 19.31
N THR A 84 -19.87 -39.60 20.41
CA THR A 84 -19.17 -39.80 21.69
C THR A 84 -19.55 -41.15 22.31
N TRP A 85 -20.81 -41.57 22.24
CA TRP A 85 -21.25 -42.89 22.70
C TRP A 85 -20.61 -44.02 21.89
N LEU A 86 -20.50 -43.89 20.57
CA LEU A 86 -19.78 -44.87 19.74
C LEU A 86 -18.32 -45.07 20.19
N VAL A 87 -17.64 -43.99 20.64
CA VAL A 87 -16.29 -44.11 21.22
C VAL A 87 -16.31 -44.94 22.51
N THR A 88 -17.35 -44.82 23.36
CA THR A 88 -17.51 -45.62 24.59
C THR A 88 -17.79 -47.11 24.38
N LEU A 89 -18.03 -47.54 23.13
CA LEU A 89 -18.19 -48.95 22.77
C LEU A 89 -16.86 -49.63 22.40
N ALA A 90 -15.76 -48.88 22.30
CA ALA A 90 -14.47 -49.43 21.93
C ALA A 90 -13.86 -50.26 23.09
N PRO A 91 -13.18 -51.39 22.83
CA PRO A 91 -12.68 -52.30 23.87
C PRO A 91 -11.75 -51.70 24.93
N TRP A 92 -11.10 -50.58 24.61
CA TRP A 92 -10.19 -49.84 25.50
C TRP A 92 -10.88 -48.69 26.28
N THR A 93 -12.21 -48.62 26.25
CA THR A 93 -12.99 -47.53 26.86
C THR A 93 -13.99 -48.04 27.91
N ARG A 94 -14.45 -47.14 28.79
CA ARG A 94 -15.56 -47.42 29.69
C ARG A 94 -16.87 -47.16 28.96
N SER A 95 -17.73 -48.18 28.90
CA SER A 95 -19.11 -48.06 28.42
C SER A 95 -19.92 -47.12 29.30
N ILE A 96 -20.50 -46.08 28.71
CA ILE A 96 -21.37 -45.12 29.39
C ILE A 96 -22.79 -45.24 28.80
N PRO A 97 -23.85 -45.33 29.62
CA PRO A 97 -25.23 -45.32 29.11
C PRO A 97 -25.50 -44.07 28.27
N LEU A 98 -26.05 -44.26 27.06
CA LEU A 98 -26.46 -43.16 26.17
C LEU A 98 -27.37 -42.13 26.89
N SER A 99 -28.23 -42.62 27.78
CA SER A 99 -29.12 -41.82 28.64
C SER A 99 -28.38 -40.86 29.59
N GLN A 100 -27.20 -41.24 30.09
CA GLN A 100 -26.36 -40.39 30.92
C GLN A 100 -25.57 -39.40 30.08
N LEU A 101 -25.05 -39.83 28.92
CA LEU A 101 -24.38 -38.94 27.96
C LEU A 101 -25.31 -37.84 27.43
N VAL A 102 -26.57 -38.15 27.08
CA VAL A 102 -27.58 -37.12 26.71
C VAL A 102 -27.74 -36.09 27.83
N THR A 103 -27.91 -36.54 29.07
CA THR A 103 -28.15 -35.64 30.21
C THR A 103 -26.93 -34.77 30.51
N VAL A 104 -25.72 -35.34 30.49
CA VAL A 104 -24.48 -34.66 30.88
C VAL A 104 -23.91 -33.77 29.79
N LEU A 105 -23.80 -34.27 28.55
CA LEU A 105 -23.36 -33.45 27.43
C LEU A 105 -24.40 -32.36 27.14
N GLY A 106 -25.70 -32.64 27.33
CA GLY A 106 -26.74 -31.62 27.22
C GLY A 106 -26.61 -30.55 28.30
N ALA A 107 -26.41 -30.93 29.58
CA ALA A 107 -26.13 -29.99 30.67
C ALA A 107 -24.91 -29.10 30.40
N ALA A 108 -23.87 -29.64 29.73
CA ALA A 108 -22.70 -28.87 29.35
C ALA A 108 -22.97 -27.72 28.34
N TYR A 109 -24.17 -27.62 27.74
CA TYR A 109 -24.60 -26.45 26.95
C TYR A 109 -25.06 -25.27 27.82
N ALA A 110 -25.12 -25.40 29.16
CA ALA A 110 -25.48 -24.30 30.07
C ALA A 110 -24.75 -22.97 29.80
N PRO A 111 -23.42 -22.93 29.50
CA PRO A 111 -22.73 -21.68 29.19
C PRO A 111 -23.26 -21.02 27.91
N LEU A 112 -23.72 -21.80 26.94
CA LEU A 112 -24.25 -21.30 25.67
C LEU A 112 -25.67 -20.72 25.80
N LEU A 113 -26.33 -20.81 26.96
CA LEU A 113 -27.50 -19.98 27.25
C LEU A 113 -27.17 -18.48 27.19
N PHE A 114 -25.92 -18.09 27.45
CA PHE A 114 -25.46 -16.70 27.35
C PHE A 114 -25.00 -16.30 25.94
N ALA A 115 -25.10 -17.17 24.94
CA ALA A 115 -24.63 -16.91 23.58
C ALA A 115 -25.34 -15.75 22.87
N PHE A 116 -26.54 -15.35 23.32
CA PHE A 116 -27.22 -14.13 22.85
C PHE A 116 -26.41 -12.86 23.09
N LEU A 117 -25.56 -12.82 24.14
CA LEU A 117 -24.59 -11.73 24.37
C LEU A 117 -23.57 -11.63 23.23
N GLY A 118 -23.45 -12.67 22.41
CA GLY A 118 -22.74 -12.64 21.13
C GLY A 118 -23.24 -11.55 20.18
N ALA A 119 -24.51 -11.14 20.26
CA ALA A 119 -25.03 -10.05 19.43
C ALA A 119 -24.51 -8.66 19.86
N LEU A 120 -23.93 -8.52 21.06
CA LEU A 120 -23.35 -7.24 21.50
C LEU A 120 -22.26 -6.75 20.53
N PRO A 121 -22.24 -5.46 20.16
CA PRO A 121 -21.21 -4.89 19.31
C PRO A 121 -19.85 -4.97 19.98
N TYR A 122 -18.84 -5.32 19.20
CA TYR A 122 -17.43 -5.47 19.56
C TYR A 122 -17.11 -6.59 20.58
N LEU A 123 -17.78 -6.61 21.75
CA LEU A 123 -17.55 -7.60 22.81
C LEU A 123 -18.15 -8.98 22.51
N GLY A 124 -19.14 -9.08 21.62
CA GLY A 124 -19.88 -10.31 21.37
C GLY A 124 -19.02 -11.47 20.86
N VAL A 125 -18.06 -11.22 19.95
CA VAL A 125 -17.16 -12.28 19.45
C VAL A 125 -16.21 -12.82 20.53
N PRO A 126 -15.50 -11.97 21.32
CA PRO A 126 -14.79 -12.42 22.51
C PRO A 126 -15.64 -13.24 23.49
N ILE A 127 -16.89 -12.82 23.76
CA ILE A 127 -17.82 -13.55 24.63
C ILE A 127 -18.14 -14.93 24.05
N LEU A 128 -18.52 -15.02 22.77
CA LEU A 128 -18.81 -16.30 22.11
C LEU A 128 -17.61 -17.26 22.15
N ASN A 129 -16.39 -16.75 21.94
CA ASN A 129 -15.18 -17.56 22.05
C ASN A 129 -14.97 -18.09 23.47
N LEU A 130 -15.13 -17.23 24.49
CA LEU A 130 -15.01 -17.62 25.90
C LEU A 130 -16.07 -18.68 26.29
N LEU A 131 -17.34 -18.47 25.91
CA LEU A 131 -18.42 -19.42 26.17
C LEU A 131 -18.21 -20.75 25.44
N SER A 132 -17.61 -20.74 24.24
CA SER A 132 -17.27 -21.96 23.49
C SER A 132 -16.17 -22.77 24.19
N VAL A 133 -15.14 -22.11 24.72
CA VAL A 133 -14.11 -22.75 25.55
C VAL A 133 -14.71 -23.28 26.85
N TRP A 134 -15.59 -22.52 27.50
CA TRP A 134 -16.25 -22.94 28.74
C TRP A 134 -17.19 -24.14 28.53
N HIS A 135 -17.91 -24.16 27.41
CA HIS A 135 -18.71 -25.31 26.98
C HIS A 135 -17.87 -26.58 26.76
N LEU A 136 -16.70 -26.45 26.12
CA LEU A 136 -15.76 -27.58 25.97
C LEU A 136 -15.29 -28.10 27.33
N LEU A 137 -14.90 -27.22 28.25
CA LEU A 137 -14.51 -27.61 29.61
C LEU A 137 -15.67 -28.30 30.36
N ALA A 138 -16.90 -27.80 30.22
CA ALA A 138 -18.09 -28.40 30.81
C ALA A 138 -18.36 -29.82 30.27
N MET A 139 -18.16 -30.06 28.96
CA MET A 139 -18.28 -31.42 28.39
C MET A 139 -17.22 -32.38 28.96
N VAL A 140 -15.97 -31.93 29.08
CA VAL A 140 -14.86 -32.74 29.62
C VAL A 140 -15.09 -33.10 31.09
N VAL A 141 -15.45 -32.13 31.92
CA VAL A 141 -15.73 -32.34 33.34
C VAL A 141 -16.97 -33.22 33.53
N GLY A 142 -18.02 -33.02 32.74
CA GLY A 142 -19.20 -33.86 32.75
C GLY A 142 -18.89 -35.32 32.44
N VAL A 143 -18.14 -35.59 31.37
CA VAL A 143 -17.72 -36.96 30.99
C VAL A 143 -16.80 -37.57 32.06
N ALA A 144 -15.87 -36.80 32.63
CA ALA A 144 -15.03 -37.26 33.74
C ALA A 144 -15.87 -37.72 34.95
N ALA A 145 -16.87 -36.91 35.32
CA ALA A 145 -17.71 -37.11 36.50
C ALA A 145 -18.56 -38.39 36.45
N ILE A 146 -19.08 -38.77 35.27
CA ILE A 146 -19.89 -39.99 35.08
C ILE A 146 -19.07 -41.23 34.72
N ALA A 147 -17.96 -41.07 33.99
CA ALA A 147 -17.10 -42.18 33.63
C ALA A 147 -16.16 -42.58 34.78
N ASN A 148 -16.04 -41.73 35.81
CA ASN A 148 -15.05 -41.80 36.88
C ASN A 148 -13.62 -41.94 36.32
N LEU A 149 -13.26 -40.97 35.47
CA LEU A 149 -11.99 -40.88 34.74
C LEU A 149 -11.27 -39.58 35.08
N GLY A 150 -9.93 -39.59 35.03
CA GLY A 150 -9.15 -38.35 35.08
C GLY A 150 -9.45 -37.43 33.87
N ILE A 151 -9.34 -36.12 34.09
CA ILE A 151 -9.67 -35.06 33.12
C ILE A 151 -8.99 -35.26 31.75
N SER A 152 -7.72 -35.71 31.74
CA SER A 152 -6.98 -36.01 30.50
C SER A 152 -7.63 -37.12 29.66
N ASN A 153 -8.09 -38.19 30.31
CA ASN A 153 -8.78 -39.29 29.64
C ASN A 153 -10.17 -38.86 29.16
N ALA A 154 -10.91 -38.10 29.97
CA ALA A 154 -12.21 -37.55 29.57
C ALA A 154 -12.10 -36.59 28.37
N PHE A 155 -11.05 -35.77 28.31
CA PHE A 155 -10.75 -34.95 27.14
C PHE A 155 -10.53 -35.80 25.89
N GLY A 156 -9.81 -36.93 26.02
CA GLY A 156 -9.65 -37.90 24.94
C GLY A 156 -10.98 -38.43 24.39
N TYR A 157 -11.97 -38.71 25.25
CA TYR A 157 -13.29 -39.19 24.82
C TYR A 157 -14.07 -38.11 24.05
N VAL A 158 -14.06 -36.86 24.53
CA VAL A 158 -14.71 -35.72 23.85
C VAL A 158 -14.02 -35.42 22.51
N ALA A 159 -12.68 -35.43 22.47
CA ALA A 159 -11.91 -35.19 21.26
C ALA A 159 -12.11 -36.28 20.20
N LEU A 160 -12.07 -37.56 20.59
CA LEU A 160 -12.37 -38.69 19.69
C LEU A 160 -13.83 -38.65 19.24
N GLY A 161 -14.78 -38.33 20.12
CA GLY A 161 -16.19 -38.16 19.78
C GLY A 161 -16.41 -37.06 18.73
N TRP A 162 -15.66 -35.95 18.83
CA TRP A 162 -15.64 -34.89 17.82
C TRP A 162 -15.01 -35.35 16.49
N VAL A 163 -13.90 -36.11 16.51
CA VAL A 163 -13.30 -36.69 15.29
C VAL A 163 -14.28 -37.65 14.59
N VAL A 164 -14.94 -38.54 15.33
CA VAL A 164 -15.97 -39.44 14.80
C VAL A 164 -17.15 -38.63 14.23
N LEU A 165 -17.56 -37.54 14.88
CA LEU A 165 -18.59 -36.63 14.34
C LEU A 165 -18.16 -36.02 13.00
N GLN A 166 -16.91 -35.55 12.87
CA GLN A 166 -16.39 -35.00 11.61
C GLN A 166 -16.34 -36.06 10.50
N VAL A 167 -15.93 -37.30 10.81
CA VAL A 167 -15.94 -38.41 9.84
C VAL A 167 -17.38 -38.73 9.40
N LEU A 168 -18.32 -38.84 10.35
CA LEU A 168 -19.73 -39.10 10.05
C LEU A 168 -20.37 -37.98 9.21
N GLN A 169 -20.14 -36.71 9.57
CA GLN A 169 -20.66 -35.55 8.82
C GLN A 169 -20.15 -35.51 7.37
N ASN A 170 -18.86 -35.80 7.16
CA ASN A 170 -18.24 -35.75 5.84
C ASN A 170 -18.49 -36.99 4.96
N THR A 171 -18.99 -38.09 5.53
CA THR A 171 -19.30 -39.33 4.80
C THR A 171 -20.81 -39.57 4.65
N VAL A 172 -21.44 -40.17 5.66
CA VAL A 172 -22.87 -40.57 5.64
C VAL A 172 -23.81 -39.40 5.96
N GLY A 173 -23.30 -38.35 6.61
CA GLY A 173 -24.06 -37.19 7.07
C GLY A 173 -24.32 -36.11 6.01
N GLN A 174 -23.62 -36.11 4.87
CA GLN A 174 -23.79 -35.06 3.85
C GLN A 174 -25.23 -34.90 3.34
N PRO A 175 -26.02 -35.97 3.06
CA PRO A 175 -27.42 -35.82 2.66
C PRO A 175 -28.29 -35.14 3.73
N ILE A 176 -28.00 -35.40 5.01
CA ILE A 176 -28.71 -34.82 6.16
C ILE A 176 -28.33 -33.35 6.33
N ALA A 177 -27.04 -33.01 6.20
CA ALA A 177 -26.57 -31.62 6.21
C ALA A 177 -27.17 -30.80 5.05
N ASN A 178 -27.24 -31.38 3.85
CA ASN A 178 -27.88 -30.77 2.68
C ASN A 178 -29.40 -30.58 2.87
N LEU A 179 -30.09 -31.55 3.50
CA LEU A 179 -31.48 -31.39 3.89
C LEU A 179 -31.66 -30.26 4.93
N GLY A 180 -30.78 -30.17 5.92
CA GLY A 180 -30.72 -29.06 6.88
C GLY A 180 -30.57 -27.69 6.20
N LYS A 181 -29.63 -27.55 5.25
CA LYS A 181 -29.46 -26.32 4.45
C LYS A 181 -30.73 -25.98 3.65
N ARG A 182 -31.38 -26.97 3.03
CA ARG A 182 -32.65 -26.77 2.29
C ARG A 182 -33.79 -26.30 3.21
N ILE A 183 -33.90 -26.85 4.42
CA ILE A 183 -34.90 -26.45 5.41
C ILE A 183 -34.62 -25.01 5.90
N ALA A 184 -33.36 -24.68 6.21
CA ALA A 184 -32.96 -23.33 6.61
C ALA A 184 -33.21 -22.28 5.50
N ASN A 185 -32.82 -22.57 4.26
CA ASN A 185 -33.11 -21.71 3.10
C ASN A 185 -34.63 -21.52 2.89
N ARG A 186 -35.44 -22.57 3.08
CA ARG A 186 -36.90 -22.47 2.96
C ARG A 186 -37.55 -21.67 4.10
N ALA A 187 -36.97 -21.74 5.31
CA ALA A 187 -37.39 -20.96 6.47
C ALA A 187 -37.10 -19.45 6.29
N ALA A 188 -35.88 -19.13 5.86
CA ALA A 188 -35.46 -17.78 5.50
C ALA A 188 -36.19 -17.27 4.25
N GLY A 189 -36.53 -18.18 3.34
CA GLY A 189 -37.18 -17.92 2.06
C GLY A 189 -36.30 -17.17 1.06
N VAL A 190 -34.99 -17.34 1.21
CA VAL A 190 -33.86 -16.88 0.38
C VAL A 190 -32.77 -17.96 0.47
N GLU A 191 -31.83 -18.02 -0.48
CA GLU A 191 -30.64 -18.86 -0.28
C GLU A 191 -29.68 -18.20 0.72
N LEU A 192 -29.47 -18.85 1.87
CA LEU A 192 -28.56 -18.33 2.89
C LEU A 192 -27.11 -18.52 2.46
N VAL A 193 -26.43 -17.41 2.20
CA VAL A 193 -24.98 -17.36 2.07
C VAL A 193 -24.37 -17.42 3.47
N THR A 194 -23.74 -18.55 3.81
CA THR A 194 -23.18 -18.83 5.16
C THR A 194 -21.65 -18.97 5.18
N ASN A 195 -21.01 -19.13 4.02
CA ASN A 195 -19.56 -19.24 3.88
C ASN A 195 -18.93 -17.85 3.85
N ARG A 196 -17.84 -17.64 4.60
CA ARG A 196 -17.19 -16.33 4.75
C ARG A 196 -16.56 -15.78 3.46
N ARG A 197 -16.20 -16.63 2.49
CA ARG A 197 -15.71 -16.18 1.17
C ARG A 197 -16.87 -15.72 0.31
N ASP A 198 -17.85 -16.58 0.14
CA ASP A 198 -19.05 -16.35 -0.66
C ASP A 198 -19.86 -15.16 -0.11
N LEU A 199 -19.85 -14.94 1.22
CA LEU A 199 -20.43 -13.74 1.87
C LEU A 199 -19.63 -12.47 1.54
N ALA A 200 -18.30 -12.56 1.40
CA ALA A 200 -17.46 -11.44 1.01
C ALA A 200 -17.55 -11.11 -0.49
N GLU A 201 -17.92 -12.09 -1.32
CA GLU A 201 -18.26 -11.91 -2.74
C GLU A 201 -19.69 -11.38 -2.88
N SER A 202 -20.68 -11.95 -2.20
CA SER A 202 -22.04 -11.42 -2.19
C SER A 202 -22.09 -9.99 -1.64
N TYR A 203 -21.25 -9.63 -0.67
CA TYR A 203 -21.05 -8.23 -0.30
C TYR A 203 -20.54 -7.41 -1.49
N ARG A 204 -19.51 -7.83 -2.23
CA ARG A 204 -19.00 -7.08 -3.39
C ARG A 204 -20.02 -6.91 -4.50
N ASP A 205 -20.83 -7.93 -4.76
CA ASP A 205 -21.80 -7.91 -5.85
C ASP A 205 -23.00 -7.02 -5.50
N ASN A 206 -23.57 -7.18 -4.29
CA ASN A 206 -24.59 -6.25 -3.79
C ASN A 206 -24.04 -4.82 -3.62
N LEU A 207 -22.74 -4.65 -3.30
CA LEU A 207 -22.09 -3.33 -3.25
C LEU A 207 -22.01 -2.68 -4.63
N ALA A 208 -21.70 -3.46 -5.67
CA ALA A 208 -21.70 -2.97 -7.05
C ALA A 208 -23.13 -2.60 -7.47
N GLU A 209 -24.09 -3.50 -7.27
CA GLU A 209 -25.50 -3.32 -7.65
C GLU A 209 -26.16 -2.15 -6.90
N THR A 210 -25.88 -1.96 -5.61
CA THR A 210 -26.32 -0.78 -4.85
C THR A 210 -25.69 0.51 -5.37
N SER A 211 -24.42 0.46 -5.79
CA SER A 211 -23.73 1.65 -6.34
C SER A 211 -24.25 2.04 -7.73
N THR A 212 -24.55 1.06 -8.60
CA THR A 212 -25.21 1.33 -9.88
C THR A 212 -26.64 1.78 -9.69
N ARG A 213 -27.41 1.15 -8.80
CA ARG A 213 -28.78 1.61 -8.46
C ARG A 213 -28.77 3.03 -7.91
N TRP A 214 -27.82 3.37 -7.05
CA TRP A 214 -27.65 4.74 -6.55
C TRP A 214 -27.28 5.71 -7.69
N GLN A 215 -26.37 5.34 -8.60
CA GLN A 215 -26.03 6.14 -9.78
C GLN A 215 -27.21 6.29 -10.75
N GLU A 216 -28.03 5.25 -10.93
CA GLU A 216 -29.21 5.26 -11.81
C GLU A 216 -30.36 6.06 -11.22
N GLU A 217 -30.71 5.87 -9.95
CA GLU A 217 -31.71 6.70 -9.24
C GLU A 217 -31.27 8.16 -9.18
N PHE A 218 -29.97 8.44 -9.00
CA PHE A 218 -29.41 9.79 -9.06
C PHE A 218 -29.46 10.37 -10.49
N THR A 219 -29.13 9.58 -11.51
CA THR A 219 -29.21 10.03 -12.92
C THR A 219 -30.66 10.28 -13.34
N GLN A 220 -31.60 9.45 -12.89
CA GLN A 220 -33.04 9.67 -13.08
C GLN A 220 -33.53 10.91 -12.33
N ARG A 221 -33.07 11.15 -11.09
CA ARG A 221 -33.42 12.35 -10.32
C ARG A 221 -32.81 13.63 -10.92
N ILE A 222 -31.59 13.59 -11.46
CA ILE A 222 -31.00 14.70 -12.22
C ILE A 222 -31.71 14.90 -13.56
N ALA A 223 -32.08 13.84 -14.28
CA ALA A 223 -32.89 13.95 -15.49
C ALA A 223 -34.25 14.58 -15.18
N ALA A 224 -34.91 14.19 -14.09
CA ALA A 224 -36.15 14.80 -13.61
C ALA A 224 -35.96 16.26 -13.17
N PHE A 225 -34.84 16.62 -12.53
CA PHE A 225 -34.51 18.00 -12.17
C PHE A 225 -34.29 18.89 -13.42
N ASN A 226 -33.58 18.36 -14.41
CA ASN A 226 -33.29 19.04 -15.68
C ASN A 226 -34.53 19.16 -16.57
N GLN A 227 -35.44 18.18 -16.54
CA GLN A 227 -36.74 18.25 -17.22
C GLN A 227 -37.74 19.15 -16.49
N GLY A 228 -37.62 19.28 -15.16
CA GLY A 228 -38.59 19.95 -14.30
C GLY A 228 -38.57 21.48 -14.29
N ASN A 229 -37.58 22.15 -14.90
CA ASN A 229 -37.43 23.61 -14.73
C ASN A 229 -36.85 24.41 -15.91
N VAL A 230 -36.89 23.90 -17.15
CA VAL A 230 -36.33 24.61 -18.33
C VAL A 230 -37.38 25.08 -19.36
N MET A 231 -38.64 24.61 -19.28
CA MET A 231 -39.71 24.99 -20.23
C MET A 231 -40.84 25.87 -19.68
N ALA A 232 -40.76 26.33 -18.43
CA ALA A 232 -41.77 27.21 -17.81
C ALA A 232 -41.42 28.72 -17.85
N ALA A 233 -40.22 29.09 -18.32
CA ALA A 233 -39.71 30.47 -18.28
C ALA A 233 -39.67 31.18 -19.66
N VAL A 234 -40.06 30.51 -20.75
CA VAL A 234 -39.81 30.98 -22.14
C VAL A 234 -41.09 31.23 -22.94
N THR A 235 -42.23 30.62 -22.58
CA THR A 235 -43.51 30.82 -23.29
C THR A 235 -44.64 31.09 -22.31
N GLY A 236 -44.89 32.37 -22.03
CA GLY A 236 -45.96 32.80 -21.12
C GLY A 236 -47.34 32.75 -21.76
N GLU A 237 -48.03 31.62 -21.65
CA GLU A 237 -49.49 31.51 -21.82
C GLU A 237 -50.12 30.61 -20.74
N PRO A 238 -51.31 30.94 -20.21
CA PRO A 238 -52.06 30.07 -19.30
C PRO A 238 -53.24 29.37 -20.00
N THR A 239 -53.38 28.06 -19.85
CA THR A 239 -54.60 27.20 -20.05
C THR A 239 -54.15 25.72 -20.00
N ALA A 240 -54.97 24.69 -19.76
CA ALA A 240 -56.28 24.53 -19.12
C ALA A 240 -56.48 23.01 -18.81
N LEU A 241 -57.54 22.63 -18.09
CA LEU A 241 -57.87 21.21 -17.85
C LEU A 241 -58.15 20.43 -19.15
N ALA A 242 -57.73 19.16 -19.19
CA ALA A 242 -58.35 18.11 -20.00
C ALA A 242 -58.37 16.77 -19.22
N MET A 243 -59.48 16.03 -19.32
CA MET A 243 -59.75 14.81 -18.55
C MET A 243 -59.79 13.53 -19.41
N ALA A 244 -59.64 12.39 -18.71
CA ALA A 244 -60.36 11.11 -18.89
C ALA A 244 -59.83 10.01 -19.85
N GLY A 245 -59.98 8.76 -19.38
CA GLY A 245 -59.67 7.48 -20.02
C GLY A 245 -58.88 6.54 -19.09
N ALA A 246 -59.43 5.97 -18.01
CA ALA A 246 -60.30 4.76 -17.95
C ALA A 246 -59.66 3.51 -18.60
N SER A 247 -59.60 2.29 -18.03
CA SER A 247 -60.10 1.62 -16.79
C SER A 247 -59.20 0.35 -16.60
N GLU A 248 -58.89 -0.26 -15.45
CA GLU A 248 -59.72 -1.00 -14.47
C GLU A 248 -58.89 -1.22 -13.16
N LEU A 249 -59.37 -0.85 -11.97
CA LEU A 249 -60.20 -1.65 -11.05
C LEU A 249 -59.50 -2.79 -10.27
N THR A 250 -58.76 -2.43 -9.21
CA THR A 250 -58.71 -3.23 -7.96
C THR A 250 -59.08 -2.35 -6.77
N VAL A 251 -60.08 -2.78 -5.99
CA VAL A 251 -60.66 -2.01 -4.88
C VAL A 251 -59.68 -1.89 -3.72
N ALA A 252 -59.08 -0.71 -3.55
CA ALA A 252 -58.43 -0.32 -2.30
C ALA A 252 -59.49 0.30 -1.36
N VAL A 253 -59.64 -0.28 -0.17
CA VAL A 253 -60.48 0.29 0.89
C VAL A 253 -59.80 1.55 1.42
N ASN A 254 -60.38 2.72 1.18
CA ASN A 254 -59.92 3.98 1.76
C ASN A 254 -60.03 3.94 3.28
N ALA A 255 -58.91 3.66 3.95
CA ALA A 255 -58.78 3.89 5.38
C ALA A 255 -58.77 5.40 5.63
N GLY A 256 -59.85 5.94 6.19
CA GLY A 256 -59.98 7.38 6.42
C GLY A 256 -58.87 7.96 7.33
N PRO A 257 -58.66 9.29 7.35
CA PRO A 257 -57.50 9.96 7.96
C PRO A 257 -57.30 9.76 9.47
N ASN A 258 -58.22 9.07 10.15
CA ASN A 258 -58.05 8.61 11.53
C ASN A 258 -57.15 7.36 11.63
N ALA A 259 -57.09 6.51 10.59
CA ALA A 259 -56.32 5.27 10.59
C ALA A 259 -54.80 5.53 10.58
N GLU A 260 -54.31 6.46 9.77
CA GLU A 260 -52.89 6.85 9.76
C GLU A 260 -52.45 7.51 11.08
N ARG A 261 -53.30 8.35 11.67
CA ARG A 261 -53.03 8.97 12.99
C ARG A 261 -52.96 7.94 14.12
N LEU A 262 -53.84 6.92 14.09
CA LEU A 262 -53.77 5.78 15.01
C LEU A 262 -52.51 4.93 14.75
N GLY A 263 -52.18 4.65 13.49
CA GLY A 263 -50.98 3.90 13.10
C GLY A 263 -49.68 4.54 13.60
N ASN A 264 -49.47 5.83 13.35
CA ASN A 264 -48.28 6.55 13.80
C ASN A 264 -48.23 6.73 15.33
N SER A 265 -49.37 6.77 16.02
CA SER A 265 -49.42 6.80 17.49
C SER A 265 -49.15 5.44 18.14
N LEU A 266 -49.43 4.33 17.44
CA LEU A 266 -49.22 2.96 17.95
C LEU A 266 -47.79 2.44 17.75
N LYS A 267 -47.08 2.88 16.70
CA LYS A 267 -45.66 2.52 16.44
C LYS A 267 -44.73 2.70 17.67
N PRO A 268 -44.68 3.85 18.36
CA PRO A 268 -43.82 4.02 19.54
C PRO A 268 -44.26 3.16 20.73
N LEU A 269 -45.57 2.94 20.92
CA LEU A 269 -46.10 2.08 21.98
C LEU A 269 -45.66 0.62 21.79
N LEU A 270 -45.76 0.09 20.56
CA LEU A 270 -45.28 -1.25 20.21
C LEU A 270 -43.77 -1.38 20.42
N GLY A 271 -42.99 -0.33 20.09
CA GLY A 271 -41.56 -0.27 20.37
C GLY A 271 -41.24 -0.35 21.86
N LEU A 272 -41.96 0.39 22.71
CA LEU A 272 -41.81 0.34 24.17
C LEU A 272 -42.16 -1.04 24.75
N VAL A 273 -43.23 -1.68 24.26
CA VAL A 273 -43.60 -3.05 24.65
C VAL A 273 -42.50 -4.05 24.26
N ALA A 274 -41.94 -3.93 23.05
CA ALA A 274 -40.84 -4.79 22.61
C ALA A 274 -39.58 -4.63 23.48
N ILE A 275 -39.22 -3.40 23.86
CA ILE A 275 -38.09 -3.12 24.77
C ILE A 275 -38.37 -3.69 26.17
N ALA A 276 -39.59 -3.57 26.70
CA ALA A 276 -39.97 -4.14 27.99
C ALA A 276 -39.89 -5.68 27.99
N VAL A 277 -40.39 -6.33 26.93
CA VAL A 277 -40.29 -7.79 26.75
C VAL A 277 -38.84 -8.24 26.63
N LEU A 278 -38.02 -7.56 25.82
CA LEU A 278 -36.58 -7.85 25.72
C LEU A 278 -35.87 -7.70 27.07
N THR A 279 -36.19 -6.64 27.83
CA THR A 279 -35.61 -6.41 29.16
C THR A 279 -35.99 -7.52 30.14
N ALA A 280 -37.25 -7.96 30.14
CA ALA A 280 -37.71 -9.10 30.95
C ALA A 280 -37.00 -10.41 30.58
N ILE A 281 -36.82 -10.69 29.28
CA ILE A 281 -36.08 -11.85 28.79
C ILE A 281 -34.61 -11.79 29.23
N VAL A 282 -33.93 -10.66 29.07
CA VAL A 282 -32.53 -10.49 29.51
C VAL A 282 -32.40 -10.63 31.03
N LEU A 283 -33.35 -10.09 31.82
CA LEU A 283 -33.39 -10.28 33.27
C LEU A 283 -33.50 -11.76 33.67
N ILE A 284 -34.35 -12.52 32.98
CA ILE A 284 -34.52 -13.97 33.21
C ILE A 284 -33.24 -14.73 32.83
N LEU A 285 -32.65 -14.43 31.67
CA LEU A 285 -31.44 -15.12 31.19
C LEU A 285 -30.20 -14.80 32.03
N LEU A 286 -30.08 -13.58 32.57
CA LEU A 286 -28.97 -13.19 33.46
C LEU A 286 -29.22 -13.53 34.94
N ARG A 287 -30.42 -14.02 35.31
CA ARG A 287 -30.76 -14.41 36.68
C ARG A 287 -29.79 -15.43 37.31
N PRO A 288 -29.32 -16.49 36.62
CA PRO A 288 -28.39 -17.45 37.21
C PRO A 288 -27.05 -16.81 37.57
N LEU A 289 -26.60 -15.86 36.75
CA LEU A 289 -25.39 -15.07 36.98
C LEU A 289 -25.51 -14.27 38.29
N ARG A 290 -26.67 -13.63 38.49
CA ARG A 290 -26.99 -12.85 39.70
C ARG A 290 -27.07 -13.72 40.94
N GLU A 291 -27.78 -14.84 40.88
CA GLU A 291 -27.97 -15.72 42.03
C GLU A 291 -26.67 -16.44 42.43
N TRP A 292 -25.81 -16.79 41.45
CA TRP A 292 -24.59 -17.55 41.72
C TRP A 292 -23.39 -16.68 42.09
N TRP A 293 -22.97 -15.72 41.25
CA TRP A 293 -21.82 -14.84 41.57
C TRP A 293 -22.16 -13.75 42.59
N PHE A 294 -23.43 -13.42 42.76
CA PHE A 294 -23.88 -12.31 43.60
C PHE A 294 -24.94 -12.72 44.64
N GLY A 295 -25.13 -14.01 44.92
CA GLY A 295 -26.04 -14.49 45.97
C GLY A 295 -25.73 -13.94 47.37
N TRP A 296 -24.45 -13.68 47.66
CA TRP A 296 -23.98 -13.04 48.89
C TRP A 296 -24.52 -11.61 49.10
N LEU A 297 -24.99 -10.92 48.03
CA LEU A 297 -25.64 -9.61 48.15
C LEU A 297 -26.87 -9.62 49.09
N ALA A 298 -27.54 -10.77 49.21
CA ALA A 298 -28.69 -10.93 50.09
C ALA A 298 -28.33 -10.83 51.59
N GLY A 299 -27.06 -11.02 51.95
CA GLY A 299 -26.55 -10.86 53.33
C GLY A 299 -26.16 -9.42 53.69
N LEU A 300 -26.16 -8.49 52.74
CA LEU A 300 -25.63 -7.13 52.96
C LEU A 300 -26.64 -6.17 53.60
N PRO A 301 -26.17 -5.13 54.34
CA PRO A 301 -27.03 -4.04 54.82
C PRO A 301 -27.82 -3.37 53.70
N THR A 302 -29.05 -2.95 54.01
CA THR A 302 -30.02 -2.35 53.07
C THR A 302 -29.46 -1.28 52.14
N PRO A 303 -28.69 -0.25 52.60
CA PRO A 303 -28.16 0.76 51.68
C PRO A 303 -27.15 0.19 50.68
N MET A 304 -26.26 -0.71 51.11
CA MET A 304 -25.27 -1.32 50.20
C MET A 304 -25.94 -2.28 49.21
N ARG A 305 -26.96 -3.02 49.66
CA ARG A 305 -27.81 -3.86 48.80
C ARG A 305 -28.57 -3.03 47.75
N LEU A 306 -29.06 -1.84 48.11
CA LEU A 306 -29.73 -0.93 47.18
C LEU A 306 -28.76 -0.46 46.09
N VAL A 307 -27.56 0.01 46.47
CA VAL A 307 -26.53 0.43 45.50
C VAL A 307 -26.16 -0.71 44.54
N LEU A 308 -25.95 -1.92 45.05
CA LEU A 308 -25.56 -3.07 44.22
C LEU A 308 -26.71 -3.57 43.33
N ASN A 309 -27.98 -3.46 43.77
CA ASN A 309 -29.14 -3.69 42.91
C ASN A 309 -29.26 -2.64 41.79
N LEU A 310 -28.99 -1.37 42.07
CA LEU A 310 -28.99 -0.30 41.06
C LEU A 310 -27.87 -0.50 40.03
N ILE A 311 -26.68 -0.91 40.46
CA ILE A 311 -25.57 -1.30 39.57
C ILE A 311 -26.00 -2.49 38.67
N TRP A 312 -26.65 -3.51 39.23
CA TRP A 312 -27.15 -4.65 38.44
C TRP A 312 -28.21 -4.24 37.41
N ILE A 313 -29.16 -3.37 37.78
CA ILE A 313 -30.15 -2.81 36.86
C ILE A 313 -29.47 -2.01 35.74
N GLY A 314 -28.45 -1.20 36.07
CA GLY A 314 -27.63 -0.48 35.11
C GLY A 314 -26.89 -1.39 34.12
N LEU A 315 -26.32 -2.50 34.61
CA LEU A 315 -25.67 -3.51 33.75
C LEU A 315 -26.66 -4.17 32.78
N VAL A 316 -27.85 -4.54 33.27
CA VAL A 316 -28.92 -5.11 32.42
C VAL A 316 -29.37 -4.09 31.37
N ALA A 317 -29.58 -2.83 31.75
CA ALA A 317 -29.95 -1.77 30.82
C ALA A 317 -28.86 -1.55 29.75
N LEU A 318 -27.59 -1.61 30.12
CA LEU A 318 -26.46 -1.52 29.18
C LEU A 318 -26.41 -2.71 28.20
N VAL A 319 -26.69 -3.93 28.67
CA VAL A 319 -26.80 -5.12 27.80
C VAL A 319 -27.96 -4.96 26.83
N VAL A 320 -29.14 -4.54 27.29
CA VAL A 320 -30.31 -4.30 26.42
C VAL A 320 -29.99 -3.21 25.38
N ALA A 321 -29.40 -2.09 25.80
CA ALA A 321 -28.98 -1.03 24.89
C ALA A 321 -27.96 -1.52 23.84
N GLY A 322 -26.99 -2.35 24.25
CA GLY A 322 -26.00 -2.94 23.34
C GLY A 322 -26.61 -3.93 22.34
N LEU A 323 -27.63 -4.70 22.74
CA LEU A 323 -28.37 -5.59 21.82
C LEU A 323 -29.25 -4.82 20.82
N LEU A 324 -29.75 -3.65 21.22
CA LEU A 324 -30.55 -2.77 20.35
C LEU A 324 -29.67 -1.92 19.40
N ALA A 325 -28.44 -1.56 19.80
CA ALA A 325 -27.55 -0.67 19.06
C ALA A 325 -27.32 -1.04 17.57
N PRO A 326 -27.05 -2.30 17.18
CA PRO A 326 -26.86 -2.65 15.77
C PRO A 326 -28.17 -2.77 14.97
N LEU A 327 -29.35 -2.79 15.61
CA LEU A 327 -30.61 -3.08 14.92
C LEU A 327 -31.02 -2.01 13.90
N GLU A 328 -30.68 -0.74 14.14
CA GLU A 328 -30.91 0.34 13.16
C GLU A 328 -30.16 0.05 11.84
N THR A 329 -28.89 -0.34 11.95
CA THR A 329 -28.04 -0.69 10.80
C THR A 329 -28.51 -1.95 10.09
N LEU A 330 -28.88 -2.96 10.87
CA LEU A 330 -29.29 -4.27 10.36
C LEU A 330 -30.67 -4.21 9.71
N GLY A 331 -31.61 -3.44 10.29
CA GLY A 331 -32.93 -3.20 9.70
C GLY A 331 -32.87 -2.36 8.43
N TRP A 332 -32.01 -1.35 8.39
CA TRP A 332 -31.74 -0.56 7.18
C TRP A 332 -31.20 -1.44 6.05
N TRP A 333 -30.15 -2.23 6.31
CA TRP A 333 -29.59 -3.14 5.30
C TRP A 333 -30.58 -4.21 4.83
N ALA A 334 -31.44 -4.70 5.74
CA ALA A 334 -32.40 -5.76 5.44
C ALA A 334 -33.71 -5.27 4.78
N GLY A 335 -33.86 -3.96 4.50
CA GLY A 335 -35.10 -3.39 3.95
C GLY A 335 -36.29 -3.55 4.90
N TRP A 336 -36.07 -3.46 6.21
CA TRP A 336 -37.14 -3.55 7.24
C TRP A 336 -37.79 -2.18 7.53
N TYR A 337 -37.23 -1.12 6.96
CA TYR A 337 -37.76 0.24 6.96
C TYR A 337 -38.16 0.57 5.51
N ASP A 338 -39.26 1.32 5.34
CA ASP A 338 -39.85 1.59 4.02
C ASP A 338 -38.85 2.23 3.04
N ASP A 339 -39.00 1.99 1.73
CA ASP A 339 -38.03 2.35 0.67
C ASP A 339 -37.74 3.86 0.52
N GLU A 340 -38.45 4.74 1.23
CA GLU A 340 -38.37 6.21 1.11
C GLU A 340 -37.41 6.91 2.11
N ILE A 341 -36.37 6.23 2.60
CA ILE A 341 -35.38 6.84 3.52
C ILE A 341 -34.50 7.85 2.78
N ASN A 342 -35.01 9.07 2.63
CA ASN A 342 -34.34 10.10 1.88
C ASN A 342 -33.21 10.77 2.68
N THR A 343 -32.03 10.14 2.68
CA THR A 343 -30.79 10.64 3.29
C THR A 343 -30.23 11.91 2.63
N THR A 344 -30.96 12.58 1.72
CA THR A 344 -30.66 13.96 1.28
C THR A 344 -31.32 15.01 2.17
N VAL A 345 -32.37 14.65 2.92
CA VAL A 345 -32.96 15.52 3.94
C VAL A 345 -31.94 15.67 5.07
N ASN A 346 -31.60 16.91 5.41
CA ASN A 346 -30.58 17.28 6.41
C ASN A 346 -29.15 16.78 6.13
N ALA A 347 -28.73 16.72 4.85
CA ALA A 347 -27.36 16.30 4.47
C ALA A 347 -26.25 17.36 4.73
N GLY A 348 -26.29 18.07 5.88
CA GLY A 348 -25.32 19.13 6.21
C GLY A 348 -25.35 20.36 5.28
N ASN A 349 -24.64 21.42 5.69
CA ASN A 349 -24.52 22.67 4.94
C ASN A 349 -23.06 23.16 4.96
N LEU A 350 -22.69 24.00 3.99
CA LEU A 350 -21.46 24.79 4.08
C LEU A 350 -21.48 25.69 5.32
N ALA A 351 -20.35 25.75 6.03
CA ALA A 351 -20.13 26.72 7.09
C ALA A 351 -19.83 28.10 6.50
N GLU A 352 -20.18 29.16 7.23
CA GLU A 352 -19.84 30.53 6.85
C GLU A 352 -18.37 30.84 7.17
N PRO A 353 -17.63 31.59 6.33
CA PRO A 353 -18.08 32.19 5.07
C PRO A 353 -18.19 31.17 3.92
N VAL A 354 -19.30 31.19 3.17
CA VAL A 354 -19.48 30.32 1.99
C VAL A 354 -18.40 30.60 0.92
N ALA A 355 -17.57 29.59 0.64
CA ALA A 355 -16.58 29.64 -0.43
C ALA A 355 -17.24 29.65 -1.83
N ASP A 356 -16.66 30.40 -2.77
CA ASP A 356 -17.07 30.40 -4.19
C ASP A 356 -17.00 28.97 -4.77
N PRO A 357 -18.13 28.36 -5.16
CA PRO A 357 -18.17 26.98 -5.66
C PRO A 357 -17.28 26.73 -6.89
N SER A 358 -17.01 27.78 -7.69
CA SER A 358 -16.12 27.68 -8.86
C SER A 358 -14.63 27.64 -8.52
N ARG A 359 -14.27 27.84 -7.24
CA ARG A 359 -12.88 27.95 -6.75
C ARG A 359 -12.54 26.96 -5.64
N ILE A 360 -13.41 25.98 -5.34
CA ILE A 360 -13.16 25.01 -4.28
C ILE A 360 -12.09 24.00 -4.70
N SER A 361 -10.91 24.10 -4.08
CA SER A 361 -9.76 23.21 -4.26
C SER A 361 -9.77 22.01 -3.32
N ARG A 362 -10.50 22.08 -2.19
CA ARG A 362 -10.66 20.99 -1.21
C ARG A 362 -11.95 21.14 -0.40
N TYR A 363 -12.62 20.02 -0.13
CA TYR A 363 -13.72 19.95 0.83
C TYR A 363 -13.23 19.39 2.17
N VAL A 364 -13.67 19.98 3.27
CA VAL A 364 -13.46 19.49 4.64
C VAL A 364 -14.82 19.12 5.22
N VAL A 365 -14.95 17.94 5.82
CA VAL A 365 -16.23 17.47 6.39
C VAL A 365 -16.06 17.18 7.87
N TYR A 366 -16.82 17.85 8.73
CA TYR A 366 -16.75 17.64 10.18
C TYR A 366 -17.73 16.56 10.68
N LEU A 367 -17.22 15.61 11.46
CA LEU A 367 -17.96 14.55 12.16
C LEU A 367 -17.68 14.62 13.67
N ASP A 368 -18.70 14.95 14.44
CA ASP A 368 -18.60 15.21 15.89
C ASP A 368 -18.38 13.95 16.76
N GLY A 369 -17.94 14.17 17.99
CA GLY A 369 -17.75 13.20 19.05
C GLY A 369 -19.05 12.64 19.61
N ILE A 370 -18.91 11.75 20.61
CA ILE A 370 -20.02 10.97 21.18
C ILE A 370 -21.10 11.82 21.90
N GLY A 371 -20.89 13.13 22.02
CA GLY A 371 -21.81 14.06 22.67
C GLY A 371 -23.04 14.46 21.85
N ILE A 372 -23.04 14.27 20.53
CA ILE A 372 -24.12 14.72 19.62
C ILE A 372 -25.41 13.89 19.74
N SER A 373 -26.58 14.54 19.60
CA SER A 373 -27.91 13.90 19.64
C SER A 373 -28.91 14.49 18.62
N SER A 374 -28.80 15.77 18.32
CA SER A 374 -29.52 16.50 17.26
C SER A 374 -28.50 17.10 16.27
N PHE A 375 -28.97 17.90 15.30
CA PHE A 375 -28.09 18.64 14.39
C PHE A 375 -27.47 19.91 15.02
N GLU A 376 -27.84 20.25 16.25
CA GLU A 376 -27.27 21.35 17.03
C GLU A 376 -26.03 20.86 17.79
N TYR A 377 -24.92 21.58 17.66
CA TYR A 377 -23.69 21.26 18.36
C TYR A 377 -23.68 21.76 19.82
N LEU A 378 -22.77 21.21 20.62
CA LEU A 378 -22.47 21.75 21.95
C LEU A 378 -21.72 23.09 21.83
N PRO A 379 -21.84 24.01 22.80
CA PRO A 379 -21.26 25.36 22.69
C PRO A 379 -19.74 25.39 22.41
N ASP A 380 -18.97 24.44 22.93
CA ASP A 380 -17.53 24.30 22.68
C ASP A 380 -17.21 23.82 21.26
N ILE A 381 -18.09 23.02 20.67
CA ILE A 381 -17.97 22.57 19.28
C ILE A 381 -18.42 23.66 18.31
N GLU A 382 -19.48 24.41 18.62
CA GLU A 382 -19.93 25.56 17.83
C GLU A 382 -18.84 26.65 17.82
N GLU A 383 -18.28 27.00 18.98
CA GLU A 383 -17.15 27.96 19.10
C GLU A 383 -15.91 27.49 18.31
N PHE A 384 -15.60 26.19 18.30
CA PHE A 384 -14.55 25.63 17.47
C PHE A 384 -14.83 25.76 15.97
N LEU A 385 -16.03 25.41 15.50
CA LEU A 385 -16.38 25.46 14.08
C LEU A 385 -16.47 26.89 13.56
N ASP A 386 -17.03 27.81 14.35
CA ASP A 386 -17.16 29.22 14.01
C ASP A 386 -15.80 29.96 14.04
N THR A 387 -14.82 29.47 14.81
CA THR A 387 -13.43 29.96 14.77
C THR A 387 -12.64 29.32 13.63
N LEU A 388 -12.90 28.05 13.32
CA LEU A 388 -12.20 27.33 12.25
C LEU A 388 -12.61 27.84 10.85
N ALA A 389 -13.91 27.91 10.55
CA ALA A 389 -14.38 28.17 9.18
C ALA A 389 -13.81 29.47 8.55
N PRO A 390 -13.72 30.62 9.26
CA PRO A 390 -13.14 31.85 8.73
C PRO A 390 -11.61 31.82 8.59
N THR A 391 -10.91 30.86 9.22
CA THR A 391 -9.43 30.75 9.20
C THR A 391 -8.91 29.72 8.20
N LEU A 392 -9.80 29.00 7.52
CA LEU A 392 -9.43 28.01 6.52
C LEU A 392 -8.65 28.62 5.35
N PRO A 393 -7.73 27.87 4.72
CA PRO A 393 -6.99 28.34 3.56
C PRO A 393 -7.90 28.66 2.37
N GLN A 394 -7.47 29.59 1.50
CA GLN A 394 -8.24 29.99 0.33
C GLN A 394 -8.59 28.81 -0.59
N GLY A 395 -9.86 28.76 -1.02
CA GLY A 395 -10.39 27.66 -1.84
C GLY A 395 -10.80 26.42 -1.06
N MET A 396 -10.74 26.41 0.27
CA MET A 396 -11.21 25.28 1.08
C MET A 396 -12.61 25.55 1.64
N ALA A 397 -13.47 24.53 1.62
CA ALA A 397 -14.87 24.63 2.03
C ALA A 397 -15.21 23.63 3.14
N LEU A 398 -15.74 24.10 4.27
CA LEU A 398 -16.14 23.25 5.40
C LEU A 398 -17.63 22.90 5.33
N ILE A 399 -17.96 21.61 5.46
CA ILE A 399 -19.33 21.11 5.62
C ILE A 399 -19.53 20.70 7.09
N ARG A 400 -20.57 21.26 7.72
CA ARG A 400 -21.02 20.93 9.07
C ARG A 400 -22.50 20.50 9.07
N GLY A 401 -22.98 19.96 10.19
CA GLY A 401 -24.37 19.47 10.34
C GLY A 401 -24.62 18.07 9.78
N ILE A 402 -23.61 17.18 9.80
CA ILE A 402 -23.75 15.75 9.45
C ILE A 402 -23.85 14.93 10.73
N MET A 403 -24.72 13.91 10.76
CA MET A 403 -24.96 13.04 11.91
C MET A 403 -24.16 11.72 11.81
N PRO A 404 -23.00 11.56 12.49
CA PRO A 404 -22.14 10.38 12.31
C PRO A 404 -22.62 9.13 13.10
N TYR A 405 -23.62 9.26 13.97
CA TYR A 405 -24.16 8.17 14.80
C TYR A 405 -25.54 7.65 14.35
N SER A 406 -25.93 7.87 13.09
CA SER A 406 -27.24 7.47 12.54
C SER A 406 -27.12 7.15 11.05
N VAL A 407 -27.30 5.89 10.64
CA VAL A 407 -27.25 5.52 9.20
C VAL A 407 -28.45 6.07 8.42
N MET A 408 -29.52 6.41 9.14
CA MET A 408 -30.76 6.98 8.63
C MET A 408 -30.68 8.51 8.45
N ASN A 409 -29.55 9.14 8.84
CA ASN A 409 -29.41 10.59 9.04
C ASN A 409 -30.52 11.21 9.94
N ALA A 410 -31.09 10.42 10.86
CA ALA A 410 -32.19 10.84 11.72
C ALA A 410 -31.71 11.11 13.17
N PRO A 411 -32.10 12.23 13.81
CA PRO A 411 -31.67 12.59 15.15
C PRO A 411 -32.35 11.71 16.23
N LEU A 412 -32.03 11.93 17.52
CA LEU A 412 -32.54 11.10 18.63
C LEU A 412 -33.87 11.59 19.23
N ASP A 413 -34.21 12.85 19.02
CA ASP A 413 -35.34 13.58 19.59
C ASP A 413 -36.63 13.52 18.76
N GLU A 414 -36.57 13.00 17.54
CA GLU A 414 -37.68 12.84 16.59
C GLU A 414 -37.98 11.36 16.31
N ASP A 415 -39.26 11.02 16.07
CA ASP A 415 -39.82 9.74 15.56
C ASP A 415 -39.27 8.40 16.11
N ARG A 416 -38.71 8.40 17.32
CA ARG A 416 -38.22 7.20 18.03
C ARG A 416 -39.05 6.87 19.28
N PRO A 417 -39.19 5.58 19.68
CA PRO A 417 -39.97 5.16 20.87
C PRO A 417 -39.55 5.80 22.22
N LEU A 418 -38.36 6.39 22.30
CA LEU A 418 -37.81 7.06 23.50
C LEU A 418 -37.53 8.56 23.27
N SER A 419 -38.07 9.19 22.23
CA SER A 419 -37.82 10.60 21.87
C SER A 419 -38.12 11.60 23.00
N PHE A 420 -39.05 11.28 23.91
CA PHE A 420 -39.32 12.10 25.10
C PHE A 420 -38.18 12.07 26.12
N LEU A 421 -37.50 10.93 26.26
CA LEU A 421 -36.39 10.74 27.19
C LEU A 421 -35.14 11.44 26.66
N TRP A 422 -34.87 11.35 25.36
CA TRP A 422 -33.76 12.05 24.71
C TRP A 422 -33.90 13.56 24.82
N ARG A 423 -35.06 14.13 24.47
CA ARG A 423 -35.36 15.57 24.65
C ARG A 423 -35.19 16.07 26.10
N TYR A 424 -35.46 15.20 27.09
CA TYR A 424 -35.25 15.54 28.49
C TYR A 424 -33.76 15.46 28.90
N ALA A 425 -33.05 14.43 28.43
CA ALA A 425 -31.60 14.28 28.63
C ALA A 425 -30.81 15.43 27.97
N ASP A 426 -31.19 15.84 26.76
CA ASP A 426 -30.55 16.93 26.02
C ASP A 426 -30.70 18.27 26.75
N ARG A 427 -31.91 18.63 27.20
CA ARG A 427 -32.13 19.84 28.02
C ARG A 427 -31.26 19.88 29.27
N LEU A 428 -31.06 18.75 29.94
CA LEU A 428 -30.20 18.65 31.11
C LEU A 428 -28.70 18.68 30.76
N ARG A 429 -28.31 18.16 29.58
CA ARG A 429 -26.94 18.22 29.05
C ARG A 429 -26.54 19.64 28.67
N PHE A 430 -27.39 20.38 27.96
CA PHE A 430 -27.14 21.79 27.61
C PHE A 430 -27.04 22.68 28.86
N ALA A 431 -27.75 22.36 29.94
CA ALA A 431 -27.62 23.05 31.22
C ALA A 431 -26.39 22.62 32.04
N ASN A 432 -25.98 21.34 31.95
CA ASN A 432 -24.79 20.81 32.59
C ASN A 432 -24.22 19.60 31.82
N PRO A 433 -23.07 19.73 31.14
CA PRO A 433 -22.41 18.64 30.40
C PRO A 433 -22.05 17.42 31.27
N MET A 434 -21.91 17.60 32.58
CA MET A 434 -21.62 16.53 33.55
C MET A 434 -22.88 15.89 34.15
N SER A 435 -24.07 16.15 33.60
CA SER A 435 -25.32 15.57 34.10
C SER A 435 -25.39 14.04 33.88
N VAL A 436 -25.84 13.31 34.92
CA VAL A 436 -25.96 11.84 34.89
C VAL A 436 -26.90 11.34 33.80
N LEU A 437 -27.89 12.16 33.39
CA LEU A 437 -28.79 11.85 32.29
C LEU A 437 -28.19 12.16 30.91
N GLY A 438 -27.34 13.18 30.78
CA GLY A 438 -26.56 13.44 29.55
C GLY A 438 -25.61 12.30 29.20
N LEU A 439 -25.09 11.58 30.21
CA LEU A 439 -24.27 10.38 30.03
C LEU A 439 -24.97 9.27 29.21
N LEU A 440 -26.31 9.23 29.18
CA LEU A 440 -27.05 8.22 28.41
C LEU A 440 -26.85 8.36 26.89
N VAL A 441 -26.72 9.60 26.39
CA VAL A 441 -26.39 9.88 24.97
C VAL A 441 -24.99 9.36 24.66
N ASN A 442 -24.02 9.70 25.52
CA ASN A 442 -22.63 9.25 25.37
C ASN A 442 -22.53 7.72 25.39
N ILE A 443 -23.25 7.02 26.29
CA ILE A 443 -23.31 5.55 26.34
C ILE A 443 -23.88 4.98 25.03
N ARG A 444 -24.99 5.54 24.52
CA ARG A 444 -25.59 5.10 23.23
C ARG A 444 -24.59 5.28 22.09
N ASN A 445 -23.94 6.44 21.99
CA ASN A 445 -23.00 6.72 20.91
C ASN A 445 -21.71 5.90 21.02
N VAL A 446 -21.22 5.59 22.23
CA VAL A 446 -20.12 4.63 22.44
C VAL A 446 -20.49 3.21 21.98
N LEU A 447 -21.73 2.77 22.19
CA LEU A 447 -22.20 1.50 21.62
C LEU A 447 -22.20 1.52 20.09
N ILE A 448 -22.55 2.65 19.46
CA ILE A 448 -22.47 2.84 18.00
C ILE A 448 -21.02 2.91 17.49
N VAL A 449 -20.08 3.51 18.24
CA VAL A 449 -18.63 3.36 17.99
C VAL A 449 -18.23 1.89 18.00
N GLY A 450 -18.79 1.10 18.94
CA GLY A 450 -18.66 -0.35 18.98
C GLY A 450 -19.23 -1.05 17.75
N VAL A 451 -20.39 -0.62 17.23
CA VAL A 451 -21.00 -1.13 15.98
C VAL A 451 -20.07 -0.87 14.80
N SER A 452 -19.59 0.36 14.62
CA SER A 452 -18.63 0.77 13.58
C SER A 452 -17.32 -0.02 13.63
N ALA A 453 -16.82 -0.34 14.84
CA ALA A 453 -15.58 -1.06 15.06
C ALA A 453 -15.71 -2.60 14.98
N ASP A 454 -16.93 -3.15 15.04
CA ASP A 454 -17.18 -4.59 14.94
C ASP A 454 -16.94 -5.10 13.50
N LYS A 455 -16.24 -6.22 13.33
CA LYS A 455 -16.00 -6.82 12.01
C LYS A 455 -17.27 -7.33 11.32
N ARG A 456 -18.36 -7.49 12.06
CA ARG A 456 -19.65 -8.00 11.61
C ARG A 456 -20.56 -6.85 11.17
N TYR A 457 -20.79 -5.89 12.07
CA TYR A 457 -21.72 -4.79 11.84
C TYR A 457 -21.07 -3.58 11.15
N GLY A 458 -19.78 -3.34 11.40
CA GLY A 458 -19.05 -2.18 10.94
C GLY A 458 -19.11 -1.97 9.43
N PRO A 459 -18.88 -2.98 8.56
CA PRO A 459 -18.94 -2.79 7.11
C PRO A 459 -20.24 -2.14 6.63
N LEU A 460 -21.39 -2.58 7.16
CA LEU A 460 -22.70 -2.04 6.85
C LEU A 460 -22.86 -0.61 7.40
N TYR A 461 -22.51 -0.42 8.68
CA TYR A 461 -22.63 0.87 9.36
C TYR A 461 -21.80 1.96 8.67
N ASN A 462 -20.54 1.64 8.40
CA ASN A 462 -19.55 2.58 7.89
C ASN A 462 -19.83 2.97 6.43
N GLN A 463 -20.45 2.08 5.65
CA GLN A 463 -20.98 2.40 4.34
C GLN A 463 -22.20 3.34 4.45
N GLY A 464 -23.13 3.09 5.37
CA GLY A 464 -24.27 3.98 5.61
C GLY A 464 -23.81 5.41 5.94
N ILE A 465 -22.83 5.58 6.83
CA ILE A 465 -22.24 6.89 7.12
C ILE A 465 -21.48 7.47 5.92
N ALA A 466 -20.80 6.63 5.11
CA ALA A 466 -20.19 7.10 3.86
C ALA A 466 -21.24 7.66 2.88
N GLN A 467 -22.44 7.07 2.81
CA GLN A 467 -23.55 7.56 1.99
C GLN A 467 -24.07 8.92 2.49
N VAL A 468 -24.23 9.08 3.81
CA VAL A 468 -24.65 10.38 4.40
C VAL A 468 -23.62 11.48 4.07
N VAL A 469 -22.32 11.20 4.23
CA VAL A 469 -21.25 12.14 3.87
C VAL A 469 -21.22 12.43 2.37
N PHE A 470 -21.37 11.40 1.54
CA PHE A 470 -21.44 11.53 0.08
C PHE A 470 -22.57 12.48 -0.34
N ASN A 471 -23.79 12.26 0.18
CA ASN A 471 -24.95 13.09 -0.12
C ASN A 471 -24.70 14.55 0.29
N GLY A 472 -24.03 14.77 1.44
CA GLY A 472 -23.69 16.10 1.90
C GLY A 472 -22.66 16.80 1.02
N LEU A 473 -21.65 16.09 0.54
CA LEU A 473 -20.69 16.64 -0.43
C LEU A 473 -21.38 17.06 -1.73
N VAL A 474 -22.18 16.18 -2.34
CA VAL A 474 -22.87 16.48 -3.61
C VAL A 474 -23.91 17.58 -3.46
N LYS A 475 -24.69 17.60 -2.36
CA LYS A 475 -25.61 18.71 -2.04
C LYS A 475 -24.88 20.06 -1.99
N ASN A 476 -23.66 20.08 -1.45
CA ASN A 476 -22.84 21.29 -1.29
C ASN A 476 -21.85 21.48 -2.48
N GLY A 477 -22.20 20.98 -3.66
CA GLY A 477 -21.55 21.32 -4.94
C GLY A 477 -20.41 20.39 -5.40
N TYR A 478 -20.11 19.31 -4.67
CA TYR A 478 -19.04 18.38 -5.07
C TYR A 478 -19.37 17.69 -6.40
N GLN A 479 -18.49 17.80 -7.40
CA GLN A 479 -18.63 17.14 -8.70
C GLN A 479 -17.99 15.74 -8.67
N VAL A 480 -18.81 14.69 -8.78
CA VAL A 480 -18.33 13.30 -8.78
C VAL A 480 -17.35 13.07 -9.94
N GLY A 481 -16.18 12.51 -9.65
CA GLY A 481 -15.13 12.29 -10.64
C GLY A 481 -14.22 13.49 -10.93
N SER A 482 -14.42 14.66 -10.29
CA SER A 482 -13.51 15.82 -10.44
C SER A 482 -12.10 15.56 -9.93
N GLY A 483 -11.93 14.60 -9.01
CA GLY A 483 -10.69 14.36 -8.29
C GLY A 483 -10.39 15.37 -7.17
N THR A 484 -11.32 16.30 -6.87
CA THR A 484 -11.17 17.29 -5.78
C THR A 484 -10.97 16.58 -4.45
N PRO A 485 -9.87 16.81 -3.70
CA PRO A 485 -9.61 16.15 -2.43
C PRO A 485 -10.67 16.41 -1.35
N VAL A 486 -10.89 15.42 -0.49
CA VAL A 486 -11.78 15.52 0.68
C VAL A 486 -11.03 15.16 1.96
N THR A 487 -11.05 16.06 2.94
CA THR A 487 -10.55 15.79 4.30
C THR A 487 -11.72 15.52 5.24
N LEU A 488 -11.78 14.34 5.86
CA LEU A 488 -12.75 14.08 6.94
C LEU A 488 -12.14 14.46 8.29
N MET A 489 -12.77 15.37 9.02
CA MET A 489 -12.34 15.81 10.34
C MET A 489 -13.22 15.17 11.41
N GLY A 490 -12.63 14.37 12.29
CA GLY A 490 -13.36 13.57 13.29
C GLY A 490 -12.90 13.81 14.72
N TYR A 491 -13.77 14.37 15.56
CA TYR A 491 -13.52 14.55 16.99
C TYR A 491 -13.93 13.31 17.80
N SER A 492 -13.08 12.83 18.72
CA SER A 492 -13.38 11.72 19.63
C SER A 492 -13.93 10.47 18.89
N GLY A 493 -15.16 10.04 19.17
CA GLY A 493 -15.84 8.95 18.43
C GLY A 493 -15.97 9.22 16.92
N GLY A 494 -16.08 10.47 16.49
CA GLY A 494 -16.12 10.90 15.09
C GLY A 494 -14.82 10.59 14.35
N GLY A 495 -13.69 10.46 15.06
CA GLY A 495 -12.42 9.98 14.49
C GLY A 495 -12.50 8.53 14.00
N GLN A 496 -13.16 7.65 14.76
CA GLN A 496 -13.48 6.28 14.29
C GLN A 496 -14.40 6.33 13.08
N MET A 497 -15.46 7.16 13.10
CA MET A 497 -16.43 7.25 12.00
C MET A 497 -15.79 7.75 10.70
N SER A 498 -14.98 8.82 10.77
CA SER A 498 -14.21 9.37 9.65
C SER A 498 -13.27 8.32 9.03
N CYS A 499 -12.47 7.67 9.86
CA CYS A 499 -11.56 6.61 9.39
C CYS A 499 -12.32 5.45 8.75
N ALA A 500 -13.47 5.07 9.31
CA ALA A 500 -14.21 3.89 8.90
C ALA A 500 -15.01 4.08 7.62
N SER A 501 -15.57 5.28 7.39
CA SER A 501 -16.33 5.63 6.19
C SER A 501 -15.43 5.98 4.99
N ALA A 502 -14.26 6.58 5.22
CA ALA A 502 -13.34 7.04 4.18
C ALA A 502 -13.02 6.00 3.07
N PRO A 503 -12.76 4.70 3.35
CA PRO A 503 -12.49 3.70 2.31
C PRO A 503 -13.67 3.42 1.37
N TYR A 504 -14.91 3.65 1.83
CA TYR A 504 -16.12 3.52 1.02
C TYR A 504 -16.36 4.81 0.23
N LEU A 505 -16.25 5.96 0.90
CA LEU A 505 -16.40 7.28 0.28
C LEU A 505 -15.39 7.50 -0.86
N LYS A 506 -14.12 7.11 -0.67
CA LYS A 506 -13.08 7.18 -1.71
C LYS A 506 -13.42 6.35 -2.95
N ARG A 507 -14.05 5.18 -2.76
CA ARG A 507 -14.51 4.34 -3.87
C ARG A 507 -15.65 5.00 -4.65
N ALA A 508 -16.56 5.67 -3.95
CA ALA A 508 -17.72 6.33 -4.55
C ALA A 508 -17.36 7.65 -5.28
N LEU A 509 -16.42 8.44 -4.73
CA LEU A 509 -16.01 9.72 -5.33
C LEU A 509 -14.91 9.59 -6.40
N GLY A 510 -14.06 8.56 -6.31
CA GLY A 510 -12.88 8.42 -7.17
C GLY A 510 -11.76 9.42 -6.87
N ALA A 511 -11.78 10.07 -5.69
CA ALA A 511 -10.91 11.19 -5.34
C ALA A 511 -10.03 10.93 -4.11
N PRO A 512 -8.96 11.72 -3.89
CA PRO A 512 -8.10 11.59 -2.72
C PRO A 512 -8.84 11.86 -1.41
N ILE A 513 -8.66 11.01 -0.40
CA ILE A 513 -9.26 11.20 0.94
C ILE A 513 -8.25 11.00 2.06
N ASP A 514 -8.08 12.05 2.85
CA ASP A 514 -7.33 12.08 4.10
C ASP A 514 -8.25 12.32 5.32
N VAL A 515 -7.75 12.03 6.52
CA VAL A 515 -8.50 12.17 7.77
C VAL A 515 -7.69 12.96 8.79
N ILE A 516 -8.30 13.99 9.40
CA ILE A 516 -7.80 14.67 10.59
C ILE A 516 -8.61 14.18 11.79
N SER A 517 -7.97 13.48 12.72
CA SER A 517 -8.58 12.93 13.92
C SER A 517 -8.16 13.73 15.14
N LEU A 518 -9.13 14.27 15.88
CA LEU A 518 -8.92 15.07 17.10
C LEU A 518 -9.26 14.19 18.31
N GLY A 519 -8.26 13.69 19.04
CA GLY A 519 -8.45 12.81 20.22
C GLY A 519 -9.13 11.46 19.91
N GLY A 520 -9.08 10.98 18.67
CA GLY A 520 -10.00 9.93 18.19
C GLY A 520 -9.74 8.49 18.67
N VAL A 521 -10.80 7.80 19.09
CA VAL A 521 -10.71 6.40 19.59
C VAL A 521 -10.85 5.39 18.45
N ILE A 522 -9.84 5.32 17.58
CA ILE A 522 -9.88 4.56 16.32
C ILE A 522 -9.53 3.07 16.53
N SER A 523 -10.26 2.18 15.84
CA SER A 523 -10.08 0.72 15.83
C SER A 523 -9.15 0.21 14.72
N ALA A 524 -8.49 -0.92 14.97
CA ALA A 524 -7.61 -1.57 13.99
C ALA A 524 -8.32 -2.46 12.95
N ASN A 525 -9.66 -2.47 12.94
CA ASN A 525 -10.47 -3.26 12.01
C ASN A 525 -10.78 -2.51 10.70
N ILE A 526 -10.55 -1.19 10.68
CA ILE A 526 -10.69 -0.32 9.51
C ILE A 526 -9.49 -0.49 8.57
N ASN A 527 -9.74 -0.53 7.26
CA ASN A 527 -8.69 -0.58 6.25
C ASN A 527 -8.04 0.80 5.98
N LEU A 528 -7.28 1.30 6.96
CA LEU A 528 -6.57 2.58 6.89
C LEU A 528 -5.60 2.70 5.70
N LEU A 529 -5.17 1.58 5.10
CA LEU A 529 -4.28 1.57 3.93
C LEU A 529 -4.88 2.22 2.68
N LYS A 530 -6.22 2.41 2.65
CA LYS A 530 -6.94 3.00 1.51
C LYS A 530 -7.00 4.53 1.52
N LEU A 531 -6.85 5.16 2.69
CA LEU A 531 -6.75 6.61 2.83
C LEU A 531 -5.43 7.09 2.21
N GLU A 532 -5.33 8.36 1.85
CA GLU A 532 -4.03 9.02 1.60
C GLU A 532 -3.26 9.06 2.91
N HIS A 533 -3.86 9.70 3.92
CA HIS A 533 -3.24 9.89 5.22
C HIS A 533 -4.24 9.95 6.38
N LEU A 534 -3.77 9.61 7.58
CA LEU A 534 -4.44 9.87 8.85
C LEU A 534 -3.55 10.76 9.72
N TYR A 535 -3.94 12.01 9.92
CA TYR A 535 -3.34 12.91 10.90
C TYR A 535 -4.07 12.71 12.22
N HIS A 536 -3.38 12.20 13.24
CA HIS A 536 -3.97 11.90 14.55
C HIS A 536 -3.41 12.85 15.60
N LEU A 537 -4.19 13.87 15.94
CA LEU A 537 -3.87 14.93 16.89
C LEU A 537 -4.35 14.51 18.28
N SER A 538 -3.46 14.55 19.27
CA SER A 538 -3.78 14.12 20.64
C SER A 538 -3.00 14.90 21.69
N GLY A 539 -3.64 15.17 22.83
CA GLY A 539 -3.00 15.74 24.01
C GLY A 539 -2.34 14.70 24.92
N GLU A 540 -1.24 15.06 25.57
CA GLU A 540 -0.53 14.20 26.51
C GLU A 540 -1.36 13.85 27.76
N LYS A 541 -2.38 14.64 28.10
CA LYS A 541 -3.32 14.35 29.20
C LYS A 541 -4.65 13.77 28.69
N ASP A 542 -4.80 13.53 27.39
CA ASP A 542 -5.97 12.83 26.85
C ASP A 542 -5.98 11.37 27.36
N VAL A 543 -6.96 11.04 28.20
CA VAL A 543 -7.17 9.69 28.73
C VAL A 543 -8.11 8.85 27.86
N VAL A 544 -8.84 9.48 26.95
CA VAL A 544 -9.87 8.87 26.09
C VAL A 544 -9.22 8.29 24.83
N GLU A 545 -8.34 9.02 24.14
CA GLU A 545 -7.52 8.47 23.04
C GLU A 545 -6.81 7.20 23.51
N LYS A 546 -6.16 7.28 24.68
CA LYS A 546 -5.37 6.21 25.29
C LYS A 546 -6.15 4.95 25.65
N LEU A 547 -7.49 4.97 25.55
CA LEU A 547 -8.30 3.74 25.58
C LEU A 547 -8.18 2.95 24.29
N GLY A 548 -8.07 3.61 23.12
CA GLY A 548 -8.00 2.97 21.81
C GLY A 548 -6.93 1.88 21.72
N PRO A 549 -5.65 2.16 22.04
CA PRO A 549 -4.60 1.15 22.11
C PRO A 549 -4.87 0.01 23.10
N LYS A 550 -5.66 0.23 24.16
CA LYS A 550 -5.96 -0.79 25.19
C LYS A 550 -7.11 -1.70 24.78
N ILE A 551 -8.22 -1.11 24.29
CA ILE A 551 -9.46 -1.84 23.97
C ILE A 551 -9.44 -2.52 22.61
N PHE A 552 -8.55 -2.11 21.69
CA PHE A 552 -8.39 -2.70 20.36
C PHE A 552 -7.09 -3.51 20.25
N PRO A 553 -7.08 -4.84 20.49
CA PRO A 553 -5.88 -5.67 20.39
C PRO A 553 -5.15 -5.58 19.05
N GLY A 554 -5.86 -5.31 17.96
CA GLY A 554 -5.24 -5.09 16.65
C GLY A 554 -4.31 -3.86 16.57
N ARG A 555 -4.34 -2.92 17.54
CA ARG A 555 -3.35 -1.83 17.68
C ARG A 555 -2.08 -2.28 18.41
N TRP A 556 -2.03 -3.48 18.98
CA TRP A 556 -0.87 -4.00 19.71
C TRP A 556 0.21 -4.49 18.75
N LYS A 557 1.49 -4.35 19.14
CA LYS A 557 2.65 -4.80 18.35
C LYS A 557 2.62 -6.31 18.03
N LEU A 558 1.91 -7.12 18.83
CA LEU A 558 1.76 -8.57 18.64
C LEU A 558 0.95 -8.95 17.38
N PHE A 559 0.19 -8.01 16.80
CA PHE A 559 -0.62 -8.25 15.59
C PHE A 559 -0.08 -7.44 14.39
N PRO A 560 1.14 -7.72 13.88
CA PRO A 560 1.80 -6.88 12.88
C PRO A 560 1.01 -6.77 11.56
N LEU A 561 0.19 -7.78 11.22
CA LEU A 561 -0.62 -7.84 10.01
C LEU A 561 -1.95 -7.07 10.09
N SER A 562 -2.27 -6.41 11.22
CA SER A 562 -3.46 -5.56 11.32
C SER A 562 -3.37 -4.36 10.38
N TYR A 563 -4.52 -3.84 9.93
CA TYR A 563 -4.55 -2.65 9.09
C TYR A 563 -3.90 -1.44 9.76
N TRP A 564 -4.10 -1.26 11.07
CA TRP A 564 -3.47 -0.21 11.86
C TRP A 564 -1.94 -0.31 11.84
N ASN A 565 -1.39 -1.47 12.16
CA ASN A 565 0.06 -1.65 12.25
C ASN A 565 0.73 -1.58 10.86
N ARG A 566 0.08 -2.08 9.81
CA ARG A 566 0.54 -1.92 8.43
C ARG A 566 0.49 -0.47 7.96
N ALA A 567 -0.59 0.26 8.23
CA ALA A 567 -0.72 1.67 7.88
C ALA A 567 0.32 2.54 8.63
N LYS A 568 0.54 2.27 9.92
CA LYS A 568 1.59 2.93 10.70
C LYS A 568 3.00 2.69 10.12
N ARG A 569 3.35 1.45 9.75
CA ARG A 569 4.67 1.17 9.11
C ARG A 569 4.81 1.86 7.76
N ARG A 570 3.76 1.85 6.93
CA ARG A 570 3.73 2.55 5.64
C ARG A 570 3.60 4.08 5.73
N GLY A 571 3.73 4.69 6.91
CA GLY A 571 3.67 6.15 7.07
C GLY A 571 2.29 6.79 6.89
N LYS A 572 1.24 6.00 6.64
CA LYS A 572 -0.13 6.52 6.43
C LYS A 572 -0.81 7.04 7.70
N ILE A 573 -0.06 7.18 8.80
CA ILE A 573 -0.54 7.69 10.09
C ILE A 573 0.55 8.58 10.71
N SER A 574 0.34 9.90 10.74
CA SER A 574 1.16 10.82 11.54
C SER A 574 0.50 11.03 12.90
N PHE A 575 1.31 11.01 13.96
CA PHE A 575 0.88 11.31 15.32
C PHE A 575 1.35 12.71 15.68
N VAL A 576 0.42 13.64 15.93
CA VAL A 576 0.71 15.05 16.19
C VAL A 576 0.41 15.33 17.67
N SER A 577 1.41 15.75 18.43
CA SER A 577 1.22 16.11 19.83
C SER A 577 0.67 17.53 19.95
N LEU A 578 -0.39 17.71 20.73
CA LEU A 578 -0.88 19.02 21.17
C LEU A 578 -0.33 19.40 22.57
N GLY A 579 0.69 18.68 23.07
CA GLY A 579 1.32 18.96 24.35
C GLY A 579 0.39 18.67 25.55
N PRO A 580 0.47 19.43 26.66
CA PRO A 580 -0.06 19.03 27.97
C PRO A 580 -1.57 19.27 28.14
N VAL A 581 -2.37 19.02 27.10
CA VAL A 581 -3.83 19.22 27.02
C VAL A 581 -4.60 17.90 27.21
N GLY A 582 -5.84 17.99 27.69
CA GLY A 582 -6.77 16.86 27.92
C GLY A 582 -7.69 16.57 26.72
N HIS A 583 -8.74 15.77 26.92
CA HIS A 583 -9.66 15.39 25.83
C HIS A 583 -10.71 16.48 25.51
N GLN A 584 -11.56 16.79 26.49
CA GLN A 584 -12.74 17.66 26.37
C GLN A 584 -12.66 18.85 27.34
N VAL A 585 -13.46 19.89 27.12
CA VAL A 585 -13.52 21.05 28.03
C VAL A 585 -14.07 20.67 29.43
N PRO A 586 -13.61 21.32 30.52
CA PRO A 586 -12.46 22.22 30.60
C PRO A 586 -11.12 21.47 30.58
N GLY A 587 -10.09 22.11 30.03
CA GLY A 587 -8.73 21.60 29.90
C GLY A 587 -8.47 20.72 28.67
N GLY A 588 -9.41 20.65 27.72
CA GLY A 588 -9.35 19.78 26.53
C GLY A 588 -8.72 20.43 25.30
N ILE A 589 -8.53 19.63 24.23
CA ILE A 589 -7.90 20.10 22.98
C ILE A 589 -8.63 21.31 22.37
N LEU A 590 -9.96 21.37 22.48
CA LEU A 590 -10.80 22.46 21.97
C LEU A 590 -11.04 23.60 22.97
N ASP A 591 -10.32 23.66 24.11
CA ASP A 591 -10.60 24.67 25.13
C ASP A 591 -10.07 26.07 24.75
N PRO A 592 -10.95 27.09 24.60
CA PRO A 592 -10.53 28.48 24.32
C PRO A 592 -9.88 29.17 25.55
N LYS A 593 -10.14 28.68 26.77
CA LYS A 593 -9.72 29.27 28.04
C LYS A 593 -8.43 28.65 28.59
N LEU A 594 -8.02 27.49 28.08
CA LEU A 594 -6.74 26.88 28.43
C LEU A 594 -5.60 27.58 27.66
N VAL A 595 -4.85 28.44 28.34
CA VAL A 595 -3.64 29.08 27.78
C VAL A 595 -2.43 28.17 27.97
N LEU A 596 -1.64 28.03 26.91
CA LEU A 596 -0.43 27.20 26.83
C LEU A 596 0.85 28.00 27.16
N PRO A 597 2.00 27.35 27.39
CA PRO A 597 3.25 28.04 27.71
C PRO A 597 3.76 29.02 26.62
N ASP A 598 3.29 28.87 25.37
CA ASP A 598 3.60 29.76 24.24
C ASP A 598 2.64 30.96 24.12
N GLY A 599 1.67 31.09 25.03
CA GLY A 599 0.68 32.16 25.07
C GLY A 599 -0.56 31.94 24.20
N ARG A 600 -0.62 30.87 23.39
CA ARG A 600 -1.83 30.52 22.62
C ARG A 600 -2.86 29.80 23.50
N SER A 601 -4.13 29.82 23.10
CA SER A 601 -5.13 28.91 23.66
C SER A 601 -4.99 27.51 23.05
N SER A 602 -5.47 26.48 23.75
CA SER A 602 -5.53 25.11 23.21
C SER A 602 -6.37 25.03 21.94
N LEU A 603 -7.49 25.75 21.90
CA LEU A 603 -8.29 25.92 20.69
C LEU A 603 -7.48 26.54 19.54
N GLY A 604 -6.77 27.64 19.80
CA GLY A 604 -5.93 28.32 18.81
C GLY A 604 -4.82 27.42 18.27
N GLN A 605 -4.07 26.74 19.15
CA GLN A 605 -3.06 25.75 18.74
C GLN A 605 -3.67 24.64 17.86
N THR A 606 -4.85 24.14 18.22
CA THR A 606 -5.53 23.08 17.44
C THR A 606 -5.93 23.58 16.04
N ILE A 607 -6.48 24.80 15.93
CA ILE A 607 -6.84 25.42 14.66
C ILE A 607 -5.60 25.73 13.80
N ASP A 608 -4.54 26.29 14.39
CA ASP A 608 -3.25 26.50 13.72
C ASP A 608 -2.72 25.19 13.12
N THR A 609 -2.77 24.11 13.91
CA THR A 609 -2.30 22.76 13.52
C THR A 609 -3.15 22.18 12.39
N ILE A 610 -4.48 22.32 12.46
CA ILE A 610 -5.40 21.90 11.39
C ILE A 610 -5.08 22.67 10.10
N ASN A 611 -4.97 23.98 10.17
CA ASN A 611 -4.73 24.84 9.01
C ASN A 611 -3.36 24.58 8.38
N ALA A 612 -2.32 24.34 9.19
CA ALA A 612 -1.00 23.95 8.72
C ALA A 612 -0.99 22.55 8.08
N ILE A 613 -1.78 21.57 8.57
CA ILE A 613 -1.96 20.28 7.89
C ILE A 613 -2.66 20.49 6.53
N LEU A 614 -3.72 21.29 6.48
CA LEU A 614 -4.47 21.55 5.25
C LEU A 614 -3.65 22.28 4.18
N ARG A 615 -2.75 23.19 4.58
CA ARG A 615 -1.77 23.82 3.68
C ARG A 615 -0.58 22.91 3.32
N GLY A 616 -0.34 21.86 4.11
CA GLY A 616 0.80 20.95 3.97
C GLY A 616 2.09 21.46 4.61
N GLU A 617 2.02 22.41 5.53
CA GLU A 617 3.16 23.07 6.18
C GLU A 617 3.78 22.23 7.30
N ILE A 618 2.96 21.53 8.10
CA ILE A 618 3.41 20.58 9.15
C ILE A 618 4.21 19.38 8.59
N LEU A 619 4.30 19.31 7.27
CA LEU A 619 4.91 18.24 6.49
C LEU A 619 6.18 18.70 5.76
N GLU A 620 6.33 20.03 5.59
CA GLU A 620 7.53 20.69 5.05
C GLU A 620 8.45 21.14 6.20
N ALA A 621 7.89 21.52 7.35
CA ALA A 621 8.62 21.68 8.59
C ALA A 621 9.01 20.30 9.18
N GLU A 622 10.29 20.14 9.55
CA GLU A 622 10.86 18.94 10.17
C GLU A 622 10.96 17.67 9.29
N LEU A 623 11.77 17.72 8.23
CA LEU A 623 12.68 16.60 7.93
C LEU A 623 14.14 17.07 7.97
N GLU A 624 14.49 17.81 9.04
CA GLU A 624 15.89 18.13 9.33
C GLU A 624 16.69 16.83 9.48
N ARG A 625 17.77 16.71 8.69
CA ARG A 625 18.72 15.60 8.80
C ARG A 625 19.52 15.76 10.09
N GLY A 626 19.10 15.10 11.15
CA GLY A 626 19.78 15.09 12.45
C GLY A 626 21.03 14.21 12.53
N GLY A 627 21.65 13.89 11.38
CA GLY A 627 22.79 12.97 11.27
C GLY A 627 24.13 13.68 11.09
N LYS A 628 25.22 12.92 11.16
CA LYS A 628 26.51 13.36 10.61
C LYS A 628 26.43 13.41 9.08
N ALA A 629 27.26 14.26 8.46
CA ALA A 629 27.41 14.29 7.01
C ALA A 629 27.68 12.88 6.45
N ASN A 630 26.97 12.50 5.40
CA ASN A 630 27.17 11.26 4.68
C ASN A 630 28.12 11.48 3.48
N ASN A 631 28.38 10.40 2.72
CA ASN A 631 29.22 10.47 1.52
C ASN A 631 28.68 11.49 0.50
N TYR A 632 27.37 11.52 0.23
CA TYR A 632 26.77 12.51 -0.68
C TYR A 632 27.00 13.96 -0.20
N ASP A 633 26.81 14.26 1.08
CA ASP A 633 26.98 15.61 1.63
C ASP A 633 28.45 16.08 1.47
N ILE A 634 29.40 15.15 1.69
CA ILE A 634 30.84 15.35 1.43
C ILE A 634 31.12 15.58 -0.06
N PHE A 635 30.50 14.79 -0.95
CA PHE A 635 30.69 14.90 -2.40
C PHE A 635 30.12 16.20 -2.96
N ALA A 636 28.94 16.63 -2.50
CA ALA A 636 28.29 17.86 -2.93
C ALA A 636 29.05 19.13 -2.48
N ALA A 637 29.82 19.03 -1.39
CA ALA A 637 30.71 20.10 -0.93
C ALA A 637 31.99 20.25 -1.76
N ASN A 638 32.38 19.26 -2.57
CA ASN A 638 33.59 19.32 -3.39
C ASN A 638 33.35 20.13 -4.69
N PRO A 639 34.15 21.18 -5.00
CA PRO A 639 34.09 21.92 -6.26
C PRO A 639 34.14 21.05 -7.53
N LEU A 640 34.76 19.86 -7.48
CA LEU A 640 34.80 18.89 -8.58
C LEU A 640 33.39 18.44 -9.06
N VAL A 641 32.40 18.53 -8.18
CA VAL A 641 31.01 18.10 -8.41
C VAL A 641 30.06 19.29 -8.61
N GLN A 642 30.41 20.47 -8.12
CA GLN A 642 29.55 21.65 -8.16
C GLN A 642 29.43 22.20 -9.59
N TYR A 643 28.22 22.16 -10.16
CA TYR A 643 28.00 22.61 -11.54
C TYR A 643 28.37 24.09 -11.75
N GLN A 644 28.31 24.91 -10.70
CA GLN A 644 28.67 26.33 -10.71
C GLN A 644 30.16 26.57 -10.98
N SER A 645 31.02 25.58 -10.75
CA SER A 645 32.45 25.64 -11.07
C SER A 645 32.73 25.57 -12.58
N TYR A 646 31.72 25.29 -13.41
CA TYR A 646 31.84 25.04 -14.85
C TYR A 646 30.93 26.00 -15.65
N PRO A 647 31.35 27.26 -15.89
CA PRO A 647 30.49 28.28 -16.48
C PRO A 647 30.09 27.96 -17.93
N LEU A 648 28.89 28.42 -18.33
CA LEU A 648 28.23 27.99 -19.57
C LEU A 648 28.73 28.67 -20.85
N ASP A 649 29.44 29.80 -20.72
CA ASP A 649 30.07 30.55 -21.80
C ASP A 649 31.39 29.92 -22.26
N GLN A 650 32.11 29.23 -21.36
CA GLN A 650 33.34 28.50 -21.67
C GLN A 650 33.07 27.27 -22.55
N ARG A 651 33.88 27.09 -23.60
CA ARG A 651 33.84 25.95 -24.51
C ARG A 651 35.27 25.50 -24.89
N PRO A 652 35.61 24.22 -24.70
CA PRO A 652 36.92 23.71 -25.09
C PRO A 652 37.04 23.66 -26.62
N ASN A 653 38.26 23.45 -27.13
CA ASN A 653 38.49 23.34 -28.56
C ASN A 653 37.71 22.16 -29.16
N ALA A 654 36.82 22.44 -30.12
CA ALA A 654 35.95 21.46 -30.76
C ALA A 654 36.70 20.39 -31.59
N ASP A 655 37.96 20.66 -31.97
CA ASP A 655 38.82 19.67 -32.65
C ASP A 655 39.41 18.63 -31.67
N LEU A 656 39.38 18.93 -30.36
CA LEU A 656 39.99 18.11 -29.28
C LEU A 656 38.94 17.51 -28.34
N TYR A 657 37.77 18.14 -28.24
CA TYR A 657 36.69 17.79 -27.33
C TYR A 657 35.32 17.83 -28.02
N HIS A 658 34.52 16.79 -27.83
CA HIS A 658 33.14 16.72 -28.32
C HIS A 658 32.12 16.74 -27.16
N PRO A 659 30.90 17.27 -27.35
CA PRO A 659 29.84 17.17 -26.35
C PRO A 659 29.43 15.71 -26.12
N ILE A 660 29.03 15.37 -24.89
CA ILE A 660 28.58 14.01 -24.52
C ILE A 660 27.22 13.67 -25.18
N GLY A 661 26.41 14.68 -25.49
CA GLY A 661 25.16 14.54 -26.23
C GLY A 661 24.65 15.90 -26.70
N ASP A 662 23.68 15.91 -27.63
CA ASP A 662 23.21 17.16 -28.25
C ASP A 662 22.54 18.11 -27.25
N TRP A 663 21.72 17.56 -26.34
CA TRP A 663 21.00 18.31 -25.32
C TRP A 663 21.47 17.88 -23.94
N ILE A 664 22.25 18.73 -23.28
CA ILE A 664 22.76 18.54 -21.90
C ILE A 664 22.22 19.67 -21.03
N GLY A 665 21.82 19.39 -19.81
CA GLY A 665 21.28 20.40 -18.92
C GLY A 665 20.96 19.90 -17.52
N ARG A 666 20.64 20.85 -16.64
CA ARG A 666 20.35 20.61 -15.23
C ARG A 666 18.85 20.50 -15.01
N LEU A 667 18.41 19.43 -14.34
CA LEU A 667 17.00 19.29 -13.96
C LEU A 667 16.73 20.11 -12.69
N ILE A 668 15.61 20.83 -12.72
CA ILE A 668 15.17 21.71 -11.63
C ILE A 668 13.73 21.33 -11.27
N LEU A 669 13.51 20.91 -10.02
CA LEU A 669 12.17 20.59 -9.52
C LEU A 669 11.37 21.90 -9.34
N PRO A 670 10.23 22.10 -10.03
CA PRO A 670 9.42 23.30 -9.86
C PRO A 670 8.89 23.38 -8.42
N PRO A 671 8.91 24.55 -7.75
CA PRO A 671 8.33 24.66 -6.41
C PRO A 671 6.84 24.29 -6.46
N LYS A 672 6.32 23.69 -5.39
CA LYS A 672 4.98 23.07 -5.31
C LYS A 672 3.84 23.94 -5.86
N HIS A 673 3.90 25.26 -5.67
CA HIS A 673 2.94 26.25 -6.15
C HIS A 673 3.04 26.61 -7.66
N ARG A 674 4.05 26.09 -8.38
CA ARG A 674 4.27 26.28 -9.83
C ARG A 674 4.35 24.96 -10.60
N ARG A 675 3.89 23.84 -10.03
CA ARG A 675 3.86 22.54 -10.73
C ARG A 675 2.97 22.61 -11.98
N PHE A 676 3.44 22.03 -13.08
CA PHE A 676 2.74 22.01 -14.38
C PHE A 676 2.66 20.62 -15.03
N GLY A 677 3.04 19.56 -14.31
CA GLY A 677 3.21 18.20 -14.86
C GLY A 677 4.43 18.13 -15.78
N GLY A 678 5.60 17.96 -15.16
CA GLY A 678 6.92 18.13 -15.75
C GLY A 678 7.89 18.85 -14.81
N VAL A 679 9.09 19.13 -15.31
CA VAL A 679 10.18 19.78 -14.55
C VAL A 679 10.81 20.91 -15.35
N PHE A 680 11.55 21.80 -14.71
CA PHE A 680 12.35 22.79 -15.41
C PHE A 680 13.70 22.18 -15.85
N TYR A 681 14.24 22.68 -16.96
CA TYR A 681 15.50 22.22 -17.54
C TYR A 681 16.35 23.43 -17.93
N GLU A 682 17.50 23.60 -17.28
CA GLU A 682 18.47 24.65 -17.61
C GLU A 682 19.43 24.10 -18.67
N ILE A 683 19.39 24.67 -19.87
CA ILE A 683 20.12 24.15 -21.03
C ILE A 683 21.61 24.52 -20.93
N HIS A 684 22.47 23.51 -20.77
CA HIS A 684 23.93 23.66 -20.67
C HIS A 684 24.66 23.40 -21.99
N HIS A 685 24.06 22.58 -22.87
CA HIS A 685 24.46 22.36 -24.25
C HIS A 685 23.21 22.13 -25.11
N ALA A 686 23.22 22.64 -26.34
CA ALA A 686 22.18 22.48 -27.35
C ALA A 686 22.82 22.39 -28.75
N PRO A 687 22.18 21.72 -29.73
CA PRO A 687 22.69 21.64 -31.10
C PRO A 687 22.76 23.03 -31.78
N ALA A 688 23.48 23.09 -32.91
CA ALA A 688 23.87 24.34 -33.57
C ALA A 688 22.69 25.28 -33.93
N ASP A 689 21.55 24.70 -34.30
CA ASP A 689 20.30 25.38 -34.63
C ASP A 689 19.55 25.93 -33.41
N HIS A 690 19.88 25.47 -32.20
CA HIS A 690 19.23 25.84 -30.93
C HIS A 690 20.15 26.56 -29.94
N GLN A 691 21.37 26.98 -30.32
CA GLN A 691 22.32 27.61 -29.39
C GLN A 691 21.82 28.90 -28.73
N GLY A 692 20.81 29.57 -29.28
CA GLY A 692 20.16 30.72 -28.62
C GLY A 692 19.47 30.37 -27.29
N LEU A 693 19.22 29.09 -27.02
CA LEU A 693 18.61 28.58 -25.79
C LEU A 693 19.61 28.27 -24.66
N LEU A 694 20.92 28.40 -24.90
CA LEU A 694 21.94 28.13 -23.88
C LEU A 694 21.78 29.04 -22.66
N GLY A 695 21.87 28.47 -21.46
CA GLY A 695 21.64 29.15 -20.19
C GLY A 695 20.17 29.47 -19.89
N GLN A 696 19.23 29.20 -20.80
CA GLN A 696 17.81 29.40 -20.54
C GLN A 696 17.22 28.23 -19.73
N VAL A 697 16.29 28.56 -18.83
CA VAL A 697 15.48 27.58 -18.11
C VAL A 697 14.16 27.39 -18.85
N VAL A 698 13.97 26.20 -19.43
CA VAL A 698 12.80 25.83 -20.23
C VAL A 698 11.93 24.79 -19.51
N LYS A 699 10.69 24.58 -19.96
CA LYS A 699 9.85 23.48 -19.45
C LYS A 699 10.28 22.16 -20.10
N LEU A 700 10.37 21.07 -19.34
CA LEU A 700 10.60 19.71 -19.83
C LEU A 700 9.42 18.82 -19.42
N ARG A 701 8.79 18.15 -20.40
CA ARG A 701 7.54 17.39 -20.21
C ARG A 701 7.56 16.07 -20.98
N TRP A 702 6.74 15.13 -20.55
CA TRP A 702 6.44 13.92 -21.31
C TRP A 702 5.62 14.25 -22.55
N SER A 703 5.94 13.63 -23.69
CA SER A 703 5.18 13.74 -24.94
C SER A 703 3.75 13.21 -24.79
N ASP A 704 2.84 13.62 -25.67
CA ASP A 704 1.46 13.09 -25.74
C ASP A 704 1.38 11.69 -26.40
N ASN A 705 2.51 11.01 -26.61
CA ASN A 705 2.56 9.67 -27.18
C ASN A 705 1.77 8.68 -26.27
N PRO A 706 0.78 7.93 -26.80
CA PRO A 706 -0.06 7.05 -25.99
C PRO A 706 0.70 5.99 -25.19
N LEU A 707 1.85 5.52 -25.68
CA LEU A 707 2.69 4.56 -24.97
C LEU A 707 3.43 5.22 -23.80
N THR A 708 3.97 6.43 -24.02
CA THR A 708 4.66 7.26 -23.02
C THR A 708 3.69 7.64 -21.91
N GLN A 709 2.52 8.20 -22.25
CA GLN A 709 1.48 8.57 -21.30
C GLN A 709 0.98 7.38 -20.46
N LYS A 710 0.80 6.20 -21.07
CA LYS A 710 0.41 4.98 -20.35
C LYS A 710 1.48 4.52 -19.36
N LEU A 711 2.77 4.64 -19.70
CA LEU A 711 3.87 4.32 -18.78
C LEU A 711 3.92 5.31 -17.63
N VAL A 712 3.90 6.62 -17.92
CA VAL A 712 3.88 7.70 -16.93
C VAL A 712 2.74 7.52 -15.94
N GLN A 713 1.51 7.40 -16.43
CA GLN A 713 0.32 7.21 -15.58
C GLN A 713 0.41 5.97 -14.68
N ALA A 714 1.03 4.88 -15.16
CA ALA A 714 1.15 3.63 -14.40
C ALA A 714 2.16 3.69 -13.25
N VAL A 715 2.98 4.75 -13.17
CA VAL A 715 4.02 4.92 -12.14
C VAL A 715 3.94 6.27 -11.42
N THR A 716 2.99 7.13 -11.80
CA THR A 716 2.64 8.33 -11.04
C THR A 716 1.98 7.93 -9.72
N HIS A 717 2.57 8.34 -8.60
CA HIS A 717 2.08 8.02 -7.26
C HIS A 717 2.08 9.25 -6.34
N ASP A 718 1.21 9.24 -5.33
CA ASP A 718 1.30 10.15 -4.20
C ASP A 718 2.47 9.73 -3.30
N VAL A 719 3.29 10.66 -2.83
CA VAL A 719 4.50 10.38 -2.05
C VAL A 719 4.30 10.83 -0.60
N HIS A 720 4.33 9.89 0.33
CA HIS A 720 4.19 10.08 1.77
C HIS A 720 5.24 9.20 2.47
N PHE A 721 6.17 9.79 3.21
CA PHE A 721 7.26 9.03 3.81
C PHE A 721 6.74 7.98 4.81
N SER A 722 7.21 6.75 4.66
CA SER A 722 7.06 5.69 5.66
C SER A 722 7.84 6.00 6.92
N ALA A 723 7.48 5.39 8.06
CA ALA A 723 8.26 5.53 9.29
C ALA A 723 9.72 5.06 9.09
N ASP A 724 9.94 4.09 8.20
CA ASP A 724 11.27 3.62 7.82
C ASP A 724 12.01 4.64 6.93
N ALA A 725 11.31 5.35 6.04
CA ALA A 725 11.87 6.45 5.23
C ALA A 725 12.20 7.70 6.06
N GLU A 726 11.30 8.11 6.96
CA GLU A 726 11.57 9.17 7.94
C GLU A 726 12.79 8.83 8.80
N TYR A 727 12.85 7.59 9.33
CA TYR A 727 13.97 7.15 10.17
C TYR A 727 15.30 7.09 9.40
N ALA A 728 15.30 6.50 8.19
CA ALA A 728 16.49 6.42 7.35
C ALA A 728 17.00 7.80 6.92
N SER A 729 16.09 8.73 6.60
CA SER A 729 16.41 10.10 6.21
C SER A 729 16.90 10.96 7.40
N ARG A 730 16.28 10.85 8.59
CA ARG A 730 16.66 11.67 9.76
C ARG A 730 17.89 11.12 10.50
N PHE A 731 18.00 9.79 10.63
CA PHE A 731 18.99 9.14 11.51
C PHE A 731 19.92 8.15 10.79
N GLY A 732 19.50 7.57 9.67
CA GLY A 732 20.30 6.63 8.89
C GLY A 732 21.30 7.28 7.92
N GLY A 733 21.22 8.60 7.72
CA GLY A 733 22.04 9.33 6.75
C GLY A 733 21.73 8.97 5.29
N VAL A 734 20.59 8.33 5.02
CA VAL A 734 20.22 7.90 3.66
C VAL A 734 19.68 9.09 2.87
N ILE A 735 20.08 9.21 1.60
CA ILE A 735 19.51 10.18 0.67
C ILE A 735 18.14 9.70 0.22
N ASN A 736 17.08 10.28 0.81
CA ASN A 736 15.69 10.11 0.40
C ASN A 736 15.16 11.38 -0.31
N PRO A 737 14.11 11.27 -1.15
CA PRO A 737 13.50 12.37 -1.92
C PRO A 737 12.66 13.31 -1.04
N VAL A 738 13.28 13.94 -0.03
CA VAL A 738 12.59 14.73 1.00
C VAL A 738 11.76 15.88 0.43
N ARG A 739 12.21 16.45 -0.71
CA ARG A 739 11.54 17.54 -1.45
C ARG A 739 10.17 17.13 -2.02
N LEU A 740 9.95 15.82 -2.20
CA LEU A 740 8.72 15.23 -2.73
C LEU A 740 7.81 14.69 -1.62
N ASN A 741 8.20 14.79 -0.34
CA ASN A 741 7.36 14.31 0.74
C ASN A 741 6.03 15.09 0.76
N HIS A 742 4.92 14.36 0.87
CA HIS A 742 3.54 14.86 0.79
C HIS A 742 3.19 15.58 -0.51
N TRP A 743 3.84 15.22 -1.62
CA TRP A 743 3.40 15.59 -2.96
C TRP A 743 2.43 14.55 -3.51
N LEU A 744 1.27 15.01 -3.97
CA LEU A 744 0.32 14.17 -4.68
C LEU A 744 0.69 14.06 -6.16
N ARG A 745 0.44 12.90 -6.76
CA ARG A 745 0.66 12.57 -8.18
C ARG A 745 2.03 13.02 -8.68
N VAL A 746 3.11 12.57 -8.04
CA VAL A 746 4.48 12.78 -8.51
C VAL A 746 4.71 11.95 -9.77
N ASP A 747 5.07 12.60 -10.88
CA ASP A 747 5.39 11.93 -12.14
C ASP A 747 6.87 11.48 -12.22
N PRO A 748 7.27 10.66 -13.21
CA PRO A 748 8.65 10.15 -13.30
C PRO A 748 9.75 11.20 -13.51
N LEU A 749 9.46 12.36 -14.11
CA LEU A 749 10.40 13.49 -14.20
C LEU A 749 10.50 14.20 -12.86
N GLU A 750 9.38 14.48 -12.20
CA GLU A 750 9.37 15.07 -10.86
C GLU A 750 10.10 14.18 -9.84
N SER A 751 9.89 12.85 -9.92
CA SER A 751 10.61 11.87 -9.10
C SER A 751 12.12 11.89 -9.32
N LEU A 752 12.57 12.20 -10.55
CA LEU A 752 13.98 12.26 -10.91
C LEU A 752 14.58 13.55 -10.35
N ALA A 753 14.02 14.72 -10.70
CA ALA A 753 14.49 16.02 -10.22
C ALA A 753 14.45 16.17 -8.68
N GLY A 754 13.43 15.61 -8.03
CA GLY A 754 13.28 15.64 -6.57
C GLY A 754 13.99 14.51 -5.81
N SER A 755 14.81 13.68 -6.45
CA SER A 755 15.55 12.60 -5.78
C SER A 755 16.66 13.08 -4.86
N LEU A 756 17.30 14.21 -5.19
CA LEU A 756 18.38 14.80 -4.40
C LEU A 756 17.88 16.02 -3.61
N PRO A 757 18.55 16.40 -2.50
CA PRO A 757 18.25 17.61 -1.72
C PRO A 757 18.30 18.91 -2.50
N GLU A 758 19.14 18.98 -3.54
CA GLU A 758 19.36 20.17 -4.36
C GLU A 758 19.10 19.86 -5.84
N ASP A 759 18.98 20.90 -6.66
CA ASP A 759 18.87 20.79 -8.13
C ASP A 759 20.26 20.72 -8.78
N ASP A 760 21.12 19.75 -8.40
CA ASP A 760 22.50 19.58 -8.89
C ASP A 760 22.66 18.53 -10.02
N MET A 761 21.60 17.82 -10.36
CA MET A 761 21.64 16.70 -11.31
C MET A 761 21.71 17.17 -12.78
N ILE A 762 22.80 16.80 -13.46
CA ILE A 762 23.02 17.02 -14.89
C ILE A 762 22.59 15.78 -15.69
N VAL A 763 21.83 15.99 -16.76
CA VAL A 763 21.32 14.93 -17.62
C VAL A 763 21.49 15.25 -19.12
N VAL A 764 21.53 14.19 -19.92
CA VAL A 764 21.25 14.22 -21.36
C VAL A 764 19.77 13.90 -21.60
N VAL A 765 19.13 14.63 -22.50
CA VAL A 765 17.82 14.27 -23.08
C VAL A 765 17.98 13.88 -24.55
N GLU A 766 17.45 12.72 -24.93
CA GLU A 766 17.61 12.20 -26.29
C GLU A 766 16.50 12.70 -27.21
N ALA A 767 16.88 13.41 -28.29
CA ALA A 767 16.00 13.90 -29.36
C ALA A 767 14.66 14.54 -28.89
N PRO A 768 14.69 15.55 -28.00
CA PRO A 768 13.48 16.23 -27.55
C PRO A 768 12.78 16.95 -28.71
N GLN A 769 11.44 16.93 -28.73
CA GLN A 769 10.66 17.79 -29.61
C GLN A 769 10.61 19.20 -29.00
N VAL A 770 11.16 20.18 -29.70
CA VAL A 770 11.19 21.59 -29.28
C VAL A 770 9.89 22.27 -29.72
N MET A 771 9.13 22.81 -28.79
CA MET A 771 7.89 23.54 -29.07
C MET A 771 7.95 24.95 -28.47
N LEU A 772 7.58 25.95 -29.28
CA LEU A 772 7.37 27.32 -28.81
C LEU A 772 5.91 27.44 -28.32
N ASP A 773 5.72 27.68 -27.02
CA ASP A 773 4.42 27.97 -26.42
C ASP A 773 4.29 29.48 -26.10
N LYS A 774 3.14 29.91 -25.57
CA LYS A 774 2.87 31.33 -25.26
C LYS A 774 3.65 31.85 -24.04
N ASP A 775 4.18 30.95 -23.21
CA ASP A 775 4.91 31.25 -21.98
C ASP A 775 6.43 30.99 -22.11
N GLY A 776 6.90 30.47 -23.25
CA GLY A 776 8.31 30.18 -23.51
C GLY A 776 8.54 28.93 -24.37
N VAL A 777 9.67 28.25 -24.13
CA VAL A 777 10.02 27.00 -24.80
C VAL A 777 9.63 25.80 -23.92
N THR A 778 9.03 24.79 -24.53
CA THR A 778 8.82 23.47 -23.93
C THR A 778 9.53 22.39 -24.75
N LEU A 779 10.28 21.53 -24.05
CA LEU A 779 10.87 20.31 -24.59
C LEU A 779 9.97 19.11 -24.23
N PHE A 780 9.59 18.31 -25.23
CA PHE A 780 8.83 17.07 -25.03
C PHE A 780 9.71 15.84 -25.28
N ILE A 781 9.66 14.86 -24.37
CA ILE A 781 10.47 13.63 -24.43
C ILE A 781 9.61 12.36 -24.33
N ASP A 782 10.07 11.29 -24.99
CA ASP A 782 9.47 9.95 -24.95
C ASP A 782 10.19 8.98 -23.97
N ALA A 783 11.41 9.31 -23.55
CA ALA A 783 12.26 8.45 -22.72
C ALA A 783 12.82 9.22 -21.51
N GLN A 784 13.11 8.49 -20.42
CA GLN A 784 13.68 9.09 -19.21
C GLN A 784 15.08 9.70 -19.49
N PRO A 785 15.36 10.94 -19.02
CA PRO A 785 16.69 11.54 -19.10
C PRO A 785 17.79 10.64 -18.51
N MET A 786 19.01 10.80 -19.02
CA MET A 786 20.18 10.02 -18.61
C MET A 786 21.16 10.87 -17.81
N GLU A 787 21.46 10.49 -16.57
CA GLU A 787 22.43 11.19 -15.72
C GLU A 787 23.86 11.05 -16.27
N VAL A 788 24.60 12.17 -16.35
CA VAL A 788 25.95 12.26 -16.91
C VAL A 788 26.89 13.09 -16.02
N THR A 789 28.18 12.80 -16.10
CA THR A 789 29.26 13.64 -15.55
C THR A 789 30.02 14.27 -16.71
N GLY A 790 30.27 15.59 -16.61
CA GLY A 790 30.87 16.42 -17.66
C GLY A 790 29.85 16.96 -18.67
N ARG A 791 30.30 17.91 -19.49
CA ARG A 791 29.59 18.40 -20.69
C ARG A 791 30.25 17.92 -21.97
N TYR A 792 31.58 17.79 -21.96
CA TYR A 792 32.41 17.38 -23.09
C TYR A 792 33.29 16.19 -22.73
N TYR A 793 33.79 15.49 -23.75
CA TYR A 793 34.82 14.46 -23.62
C TYR A 793 35.94 14.66 -24.65
N GLY A 794 37.16 14.34 -24.24
CA GLY A 794 38.37 14.32 -25.07
C GLY A 794 39.08 12.97 -24.96
N LEU A 795 40.08 12.72 -25.81
CA LEU A 795 40.86 11.47 -25.84
C LEU A 795 42.35 11.77 -25.73
N VAL A 796 42.95 11.42 -24.59
CA VAL A 796 44.30 11.86 -24.22
C VAL A 796 45.20 10.74 -23.70
N GLN A 797 46.50 11.00 -23.74
CA GLN A 797 47.53 10.30 -22.97
C GLN A 797 48.06 11.24 -21.89
N PHE A 798 48.18 10.77 -20.64
CA PHE A 798 48.81 11.52 -19.55
C PHE A 798 50.33 11.46 -19.71
N ILE A 799 51.01 12.61 -19.69
CA ILE A 799 52.47 12.68 -19.81
C ILE A 799 53.11 12.73 -18.42
N GLU A 800 52.80 13.79 -17.66
CA GLU A 800 53.38 14.05 -16.35
C GLU A 800 52.44 14.94 -15.50
N PRO A 801 52.40 14.76 -14.17
CA PRO A 801 51.78 15.72 -13.27
C PRO A 801 52.61 17.01 -13.20
N VAL A 802 51.94 18.15 -13.06
CA VAL A 802 52.59 19.45 -12.80
C VAL A 802 52.83 19.57 -11.30
N VAL A 803 54.11 19.61 -10.92
CA VAL A 803 54.60 19.58 -9.53
C VAL A 803 53.88 20.61 -8.64
N ASP A 804 53.49 20.18 -7.44
CA ASP A 804 52.79 20.97 -6.41
C ASP A 804 51.44 21.57 -6.85
N THR A 805 50.80 21.00 -7.88
CA THR A 805 49.45 21.38 -8.36
C THR A 805 48.55 20.16 -8.58
N ASP A 806 47.27 20.40 -8.86
CA ASP A 806 46.33 19.39 -9.36
C ASP A 806 46.36 19.24 -10.90
N GLN A 807 47.27 19.94 -11.58
CA GLN A 807 47.33 19.98 -13.04
C GLN A 807 48.20 18.87 -13.63
N TRP A 808 47.90 18.48 -14.86
CA TRP A 808 48.56 17.41 -15.61
C TRP A 808 48.82 17.86 -17.03
N ARG A 809 50.01 17.59 -17.57
CA ARG A 809 50.24 17.71 -19.01
C ARG A 809 49.73 16.44 -19.68
N VAL A 810 48.89 16.64 -20.69
CA VAL A 810 48.31 15.58 -21.51
C VAL A 810 48.61 15.82 -22.98
N ARG A 811 48.60 14.76 -23.78
CA ARG A 811 48.69 14.84 -25.25
C ARG A 811 47.41 14.30 -25.87
N HIS A 812 46.83 15.06 -26.79
CA HIS A 812 45.63 14.64 -27.50
C HIS A 812 45.91 13.57 -28.56
N PHE A 813 44.91 12.74 -28.82
CA PHE A 813 44.92 11.80 -29.94
C PHE A 813 44.79 12.56 -31.25
N ASP A 814 45.72 12.33 -32.18
CA ASP A 814 45.60 12.85 -33.55
C ASP A 814 44.93 11.80 -34.45
N ARG A 815 43.76 12.17 -34.99
CA ARG A 815 42.98 11.35 -35.92
C ARG A 815 43.75 11.00 -37.20
N GLY A 816 44.64 11.88 -37.68
CA GLY A 816 45.39 11.71 -38.92
C GLY A 816 46.45 10.61 -38.83
N SER A 817 47.31 10.66 -37.82
CA SER A 817 48.34 9.64 -37.54
C SER A 817 47.81 8.43 -36.77
N ARG A 818 46.61 8.53 -36.18
CA ARG A 818 46.01 7.54 -35.27
C ARG A 818 46.88 7.21 -34.05
N ALA A 819 47.60 8.21 -33.55
CA ALA A 819 48.50 8.12 -32.39
C ALA A 819 48.33 9.33 -31.45
N PHE A 820 48.90 9.25 -30.25
CA PHE A 820 49.06 10.42 -29.37
C PHE A 820 50.20 11.31 -29.88
N ALA A 821 49.91 12.03 -30.96
CA ALA A 821 50.78 12.99 -31.63
C ALA A 821 50.07 14.35 -31.86
N GLY A 822 48.88 14.53 -31.28
CA GLY A 822 48.16 15.80 -31.27
C GLY A 822 48.81 16.84 -30.34
N PRO A 823 48.19 18.02 -30.19
CA PRO A 823 48.69 19.07 -29.31
C PRO A 823 48.76 18.59 -27.85
N GLU A 824 49.73 19.15 -27.12
CA GLU A 824 49.81 19.01 -25.67
C GLU A 824 49.00 20.13 -25.00
N GLU A 825 48.28 19.77 -23.94
CA GLU A 825 47.45 20.67 -23.14
C GLU A 825 47.73 20.44 -21.65
N VAL A 826 47.44 21.44 -20.82
CA VAL A 826 47.40 21.30 -19.36
C VAL A 826 45.95 21.21 -18.92
N VAL A 827 45.59 20.12 -18.26
CA VAL A 827 44.26 19.85 -17.70
C VAL A 827 44.33 19.75 -16.18
N SER A 828 43.23 20.01 -15.48
CA SER A 828 43.15 19.91 -14.01
C SER A 828 42.46 18.61 -13.59
N LEU A 829 43.05 17.91 -12.62
CA LEU A 829 42.50 16.72 -11.95
C LEU A 829 42.39 17.01 -10.44
N PRO A 830 41.40 17.81 -9.99
CA PRO A 830 41.29 18.23 -8.60
C PRO A 830 41.24 17.04 -7.63
N PRO A 831 41.71 17.20 -6.38
CA PRO A 831 41.63 16.14 -5.38
C PRO A 831 40.18 15.74 -5.09
N VAL A 832 39.98 14.46 -4.85
CA VAL A 832 38.69 13.91 -4.44
C VAL A 832 38.54 14.01 -2.92
N ALA A 833 37.30 14.09 -2.45
CA ALA A 833 36.97 13.98 -1.04
C ALA A 833 36.83 12.49 -0.66
N ARG A 834 37.43 12.10 0.46
CA ARG A 834 37.46 10.73 0.97
C ARG A 834 36.07 10.24 1.36
N MET A 835 35.78 8.97 1.10
CA MET A 835 34.51 8.35 1.48
C MET A 835 34.61 7.87 2.94
N GLU A 836 34.32 8.74 3.91
CA GLU A 836 34.51 8.44 5.35
C GLU A 836 33.90 7.10 5.79
N VAL A 837 32.74 6.72 5.25
CA VAL A 837 32.06 5.46 5.61
C VAL A 837 32.73 4.21 5.03
N TYR A 838 33.39 4.32 3.88
CA TYR A 838 34.12 3.21 3.26
C TYR A 838 35.61 3.19 3.65
N GLY A 839 36.14 4.32 4.13
CA GLY A 839 37.51 4.45 4.58
C GLY A 839 38.53 4.70 3.47
N SER A 840 38.12 4.79 2.20
CA SER A 840 38.98 4.93 1.02
C SER A 840 38.59 6.12 0.12
N ASP A 841 39.46 6.49 -0.82
CA ASP A 841 39.18 7.53 -1.81
C ASP A 841 38.47 6.93 -3.05
N PRO A 842 37.51 7.63 -3.69
CA PRO A 842 36.72 7.09 -4.80
C PRO A 842 37.53 6.90 -6.10
N SER A 843 38.59 7.71 -6.27
CA SER A 843 39.55 7.61 -7.36
C SER A 843 40.89 8.21 -6.92
N THR A 844 42.00 7.59 -7.30
CA THR A 844 43.34 8.18 -7.17
C THR A 844 43.93 8.50 -8.55
N THR A 845 44.84 9.46 -8.61
CA THR A 845 45.64 9.84 -9.79
C THR A 845 47.09 9.34 -9.70
N GLU A 846 47.46 8.69 -8.60
CA GLU A 846 48.82 8.15 -8.41
C GLU A 846 49.11 7.06 -9.43
N GLY A 847 50.20 7.21 -10.19
CA GLY A 847 50.61 6.25 -11.22
C GLY A 847 49.73 6.23 -12.48
N LEU A 848 48.97 7.30 -12.75
CA LEU A 848 48.09 7.38 -13.92
C LEU A 848 48.90 7.39 -15.24
N GLU A 849 50.06 8.05 -15.25
CA GLU A 849 51.01 8.10 -16.36
C GLU A 849 51.72 6.75 -16.60
N THR A 850 51.96 5.99 -15.53
CA THR A 850 52.57 4.64 -15.56
C THR A 850 51.54 3.51 -15.70
N SER A 851 50.24 3.84 -15.76
CA SER A 851 49.15 2.88 -15.92
C SER A 851 49.26 2.11 -17.26
N PRO A 852 49.04 0.78 -17.29
CA PRO A 852 49.19 -0.03 -18.51
C PRO A 852 48.21 0.32 -19.64
N TYR A 853 47.22 1.18 -19.39
CA TYR A 853 46.29 1.67 -20.42
C TYR A 853 46.60 3.07 -20.93
N ASN A 854 47.57 3.77 -20.34
CA ASN A 854 47.97 5.11 -20.77
C ASN A 854 48.62 5.13 -22.16
N GLU A 855 49.22 4.02 -22.63
CA GLU A 855 49.66 3.84 -24.02
C GLU A 855 48.46 3.85 -25.00
N SER A 856 47.36 3.20 -24.63
CA SER A 856 46.10 3.23 -25.41
C SER A 856 45.32 4.53 -25.24
N GLY A 857 45.59 5.25 -24.15
CA GLY A 857 44.97 6.50 -23.73
C GLY A 857 43.62 6.35 -23.02
N TRP A 858 43.09 7.50 -22.63
CA TRP A 858 41.94 7.68 -21.77
C TRP A 858 40.95 8.66 -22.39
N TYR A 859 39.68 8.28 -22.39
CA TYR A 859 38.61 9.26 -22.50
C TYR A 859 38.53 10.04 -21.19
N ILE A 860 38.70 11.36 -21.28
CA ILE A 860 38.48 12.30 -20.18
C ILE A 860 37.14 12.99 -20.39
N TYR A 861 36.32 13.08 -19.35
CA TYR A 861 35.00 13.71 -19.37
C TYR A 861 34.98 14.86 -18.37
N GLY A 862 34.40 16.00 -18.75
CA GLY A 862 34.44 17.20 -17.93
C GLY A 862 33.96 18.46 -18.62
N ALA A 863 34.46 19.60 -18.15
CA ALA A 863 34.22 20.93 -18.70
C ALA A 863 35.35 21.88 -18.30
N GLN A 864 35.43 23.05 -18.95
CA GLN A 864 36.34 24.10 -18.51
C GLN A 864 35.84 24.78 -17.23
N ASN A 865 36.77 25.17 -16.37
CA ASN A 865 36.52 26.05 -15.23
C ASN A 865 36.50 27.53 -15.66
N ALA A 866 36.39 28.44 -14.69
CA ALA A 866 36.39 29.89 -14.95
C ALA A 866 37.70 30.42 -15.58
N ASP A 867 38.82 29.72 -15.37
CA ASP A 867 40.14 30.06 -15.95
C ASP A 867 40.34 29.47 -17.36
N GLY A 868 39.33 28.81 -17.93
CA GLY A 868 39.41 28.13 -19.23
C GLY A 868 40.20 26.81 -19.22
N THR A 869 40.63 26.33 -18.06
CA THR A 869 41.35 25.04 -17.92
C THR A 869 40.33 23.89 -17.93
N PHE A 870 40.54 22.87 -18.76
CA PHE A 870 39.67 21.69 -18.77
C PHE A 870 39.85 20.87 -17.49
N VAL A 871 38.77 20.67 -16.74
CA VAL A 871 38.76 19.90 -15.49
C VAL A 871 38.23 18.50 -15.78
N VAL A 872 39.03 17.48 -15.47
CA VAL A 872 38.68 16.07 -15.66
C VAL A 872 37.88 15.58 -14.46
N GLN A 873 36.56 15.46 -14.67
CA GLN A 873 35.59 14.97 -13.69
C GLN A 873 35.41 13.45 -13.76
N SER A 874 35.61 12.85 -14.94
CA SER A 874 35.46 11.40 -15.15
C SER A 874 36.52 10.83 -16.11
N LEU A 875 36.88 9.56 -15.89
CA LEU A 875 37.84 8.79 -16.68
C LEU A 875 37.20 7.54 -17.32
N GLY A 876 37.69 7.17 -18.51
CA GLY A 876 37.37 5.90 -19.16
C GLY A 876 38.57 5.36 -19.94
N PRO A 877 39.13 4.18 -19.61
CA PRO A 877 40.26 3.61 -20.35
C PRO A 877 39.82 3.24 -21.77
N ARG A 878 40.46 3.82 -22.80
CA ARG A 878 40.02 3.64 -24.20
C ARG A 878 39.99 2.16 -24.60
N SER A 879 40.99 1.38 -24.15
CA SER A 879 41.10 -0.07 -24.36
C SER A 879 39.86 -0.88 -23.97
N LEU A 880 39.03 -0.40 -23.04
CA LEU A 880 37.80 -1.08 -22.61
C LEU A 880 36.66 -0.96 -23.63
N PHE A 881 36.53 0.19 -24.30
CA PHE A 881 35.40 0.48 -25.20
C PHE A 881 35.65 0.05 -26.65
N ARG A 882 36.91 -0.11 -27.06
CA ARG A 882 37.25 -0.51 -28.43
C ARG A 882 36.71 -1.90 -28.74
N LEU A 883 36.25 -2.11 -29.98
CA LEU A 883 35.92 -3.43 -30.52
C LEU A 883 37.20 -4.23 -30.86
N GLN A 884 38.12 -4.34 -29.89
CA GLN A 884 39.40 -5.05 -29.98
C GLN A 884 39.57 -5.91 -28.72
N PRO A 885 39.10 -7.17 -28.74
CA PRO A 885 39.14 -8.03 -27.57
C PRO A 885 40.57 -8.57 -27.38
N GLN A 886 41.03 -8.61 -26.12
CA GLN A 886 42.30 -9.23 -25.72
C GLN A 886 42.31 -10.75 -26.01
N ARG A 887 41.13 -11.39 -26.00
CA ARG A 887 40.94 -12.82 -26.27
C ARG A 887 39.58 -13.05 -26.93
N VAL A 888 39.54 -13.96 -27.91
CA VAL A 888 38.28 -14.53 -28.42
C VAL A 888 38.13 -15.96 -27.92
N VAL A 889 36.94 -16.30 -27.42
CA VAL A 889 36.59 -17.65 -26.97
C VAL A 889 35.70 -18.32 -28.02
N PHE A 890 36.25 -19.35 -28.66
CA PHE A 890 35.57 -20.27 -29.57
C PHE A 890 35.15 -21.57 -28.83
N GLY A 891 34.41 -22.47 -29.49
CA GLY A 891 33.78 -23.63 -28.86
C GLY A 891 32.33 -23.40 -28.42
N GLY A 892 31.68 -22.36 -28.97
CA GLY A 892 30.26 -22.04 -28.80
C GLY A 892 29.80 -21.78 -27.36
N ALA A 893 28.48 -21.88 -27.16
CA ALA A 893 27.81 -21.55 -25.89
C ALA A 893 28.40 -22.23 -24.64
N LYS A 894 28.95 -23.44 -24.78
CA LYS A 894 29.56 -24.20 -23.68
C LYS A 894 30.91 -23.62 -23.26
N ALA A 895 31.75 -23.22 -24.21
CA ALA A 895 33.05 -22.58 -23.92
C ALA A 895 32.85 -21.15 -23.40
N ALA A 896 31.99 -20.37 -24.05
CA ALA A 896 31.56 -19.04 -23.61
C ALA A 896 31.07 -19.05 -22.15
N TYR A 897 30.14 -19.94 -21.81
CA TYR A 897 29.60 -20.03 -20.46
C TYR A 897 30.62 -20.54 -19.43
N ARG A 898 31.58 -21.40 -19.83
CA ARG A 898 32.69 -21.81 -18.96
C ARG A 898 33.57 -20.61 -18.59
N TYR A 899 33.92 -19.77 -19.58
CA TYR A 899 34.71 -18.56 -19.34
C TYR A 899 33.99 -17.61 -18.38
N ILE A 900 32.73 -17.27 -18.66
CA ILE A 900 31.94 -16.36 -17.80
C ILE A 900 31.80 -16.91 -16.36
N ARG A 901 31.47 -18.19 -16.20
CA ARG A 901 31.22 -18.73 -14.86
C ARG A 901 32.51 -18.87 -14.03
N LYS A 902 33.65 -19.20 -14.65
CA LYS A 902 34.89 -19.57 -13.95
C LYS A 902 36.04 -18.58 -14.09
N GLU A 903 36.26 -17.99 -15.26
CA GLU A 903 37.47 -17.22 -15.59
C GLU A 903 37.26 -15.71 -15.41
N SER A 904 36.07 -15.14 -15.68
CA SER A 904 35.88 -13.68 -15.65
C SER A 904 36.07 -13.02 -14.27
N TRP A 905 35.93 -13.80 -13.19
CA TRP A 905 36.12 -13.39 -11.80
C TRP A 905 37.25 -14.17 -11.10
N ALA A 906 38.09 -14.88 -11.86
CA ALA A 906 39.26 -15.57 -11.31
C ALA A 906 40.33 -14.57 -10.84
N ASP A 907 41.02 -14.92 -9.75
CA ASP A 907 42.21 -14.25 -9.24
C ASP A 907 42.10 -12.71 -9.16
N VAL A 908 40.92 -12.18 -8.82
CA VAL A 908 40.58 -10.75 -8.96
C VAL A 908 41.58 -9.80 -8.27
N VAL A 909 42.19 -10.22 -7.17
CA VAL A 909 43.25 -9.45 -6.47
C VAL A 909 44.52 -9.32 -7.31
N ALA A 910 44.96 -10.40 -7.98
CA ALA A 910 46.09 -10.38 -8.91
C ALA A 910 45.78 -9.62 -10.22
N GLN A 911 44.52 -9.22 -10.41
CA GLN A 911 44.00 -8.50 -11.57
C GLN A 911 43.73 -7.01 -11.25
N LYS A 912 44.08 -6.55 -10.04
CA LYS A 912 44.03 -5.14 -9.63
C LYS A 912 44.81 -4.26 -10.61
N GLY A 913 44.27 -3.09 -10.95
CA GLY A 913 44.82 -2.19 -11.97
C GLY A 913 44.58 -2.62 -13.41
N GLN A 914 43.85 -3.73 -13.68
CA GLN A 914 43.68 -4.27 -15.03
C GLN A 914 42.25 -4.20 -15.56
N VAL A 915 42.13 -3.94 -16.88
CA VAL A 915 40.88 -4.16 -17.64
C VAL A 915 40.92 -5.49 -18.38
N GLY A 916 39.76 -6.13 -18.49
CA GLY A 916 39.54 -7.32 -19.30
C GLY A 916 38.58 -7.03 -20.45
N SER A 917 38.87 -7.51 -21.65
CA SER A 917 37.98 -7.43 -22.82
C SER A 917 38.01 -8.75 -23.59
N VAL A 918 36.96 -9.55 -23.49
CA VAL A 918 36.91 -10.91 -24.05
C VAL A 918 35.62 -11.16 -24.83
N LEU A 919 35.75 -11.44 -26.13
CA LEU A 919 34.63 -11.78 -26.99
C LEU A 919 34.35 -13.29 -26.95
N CYS A 920 33.19 -13.67 -26.46
CA CYS A 920 32.69 -15.04 -26.48
C CYS A 920 31.74 -15.24 -27.66
N THR A 921 32.07 -16.20 -28.53
CA THR A 921 31.32 -16.46 -29.77
C THR A 921 30.44 -17.71 -29.66
N ALA A 922 29.28 -17.69 -30.31
CA ALA A 922 28.41 -18.88 -30.43
C ALA A 922 28.83 -19.81 -31.58
N ARG A 923 29.57 -19.29 -32.56
CA ARG A 923 30.08 -20.01 -33.74
C ARG A 923 31.40 -20.72 -33.40
N ASP A 924 31.69 -21.83 -34.09
CA ASP A 924 32.86 -22.65 -33.81
C ASP A 924 33.75 -22.81 -35.05
N ASN A 925 34.81 -22.00 -35.10
CA ASN A 925 35.80 -21.98 -36.17
C ASN A 925 37.11 -21.35 -35.67
N GLY A 926 37.90 -22.10 -34.90
CA GLY A 926 39.19 -21.63 -34.32
C GLY A 926 40.32 -21.37 -35.31
N ARG A 927 40.08 -20.58 -36.36
CA ARG A 927 41.07 -20.04 -37.32
C ARG A 927 41.32 -18.55 -37.06
N PRO A 928 42.49 -18.00 -37.39
CA PRO A 928 42.75 -16.57 -37.23
C PRO A 928 41.77 -15.66 -37.98
N GLU A 929 41.31 -16.03 -39.18
CA GLU A 929 40.34 -15.22 -39.94
C GLU A 929 39.00 -15.06 -39.20
N ALA A 930 38.64 -16.04 -38.35
CA ALA A 930 37.40 -16.01 -37.59
C ALA A 930 37.40 -14.96 -36.46
N ILE A 931 38.58 -14.50 -36.00
CA ILE A 931 38.68 -13.41 -35.01
C ILE A 931 38.19 -12.11 -35.64
N ALA A 932 38.68 -11.77 -36.83
CA ALA A 932 38.24 -10.59 -37.56
C ALA A 932 36.75 -10.68 -37.91
N ALA A 933 36.29 -11.82 -38.43
CA ALA A 933 34.88 -12.04 -38.74
C ALA A 933 33.96 -11.91 -37.51
N ALA A 934 34.37 -12.42 -36.34
CA ALA A 934 33.59 -12.31 -35.10
C ALA A 934 33.54 -10.87 -34.55
N ILE A 935 34.55 -10.04 -34.82
CA ILE A 935 34.54 -8.61 -34.50
C ILE A 935 33.64 -7.85 -35.50
N ASP A 936 33.71 -8.18 -36.79
CA ASP A 936 32.85 -7.59 -37.82
C ASP A 936 31.37 -8.05 -37.76
N GLU A 937 31.03 -9.00 -36.90
CA GLU A 937 29.64 -9.22 -36.48
C GLU A 937 29.08 -8.05 -35.62
N TRP A 938 29.92 -7.08 -35.22
CA TRP A 938 29.53 -5.87 -34.48
C TRP A 938 29.78 -4.60 -35.31
N GLN A 939 28.68 -3.99 -35.75
CA GLN A 939 28.59 -2.85 -36.67
C GLN A 939 27.91 -1.64 -36.00
N VAL A 940 28.16 -0.45 -36.51
CA VAL A 940 27.59 0.79 -35.95
C VAL A 940 26.05 0.74 -35.96
N GLY A 941 25.43 1.09 -34.82
CA GLY A 941 23.99 0.95 -34.57
C GLY A 941 23.56 -0.40 -34.00
N ASP A 942 24.47 -1.37 -33.86
CA ASP A 942 24.18 -2.60 -33.11
C ASP A 942 23.98 -2.32 -31.63
N ARG A 943 22.98 -2.99 -31.04
CA ARG A 943 22.62 -2.86 -29.62
C ARG A 943 22.75 -4.20 -28.92
N ALA A 944 23.28 -4.17 -27.70
CA ALA A 944 23.43 -5.32 -26.81
C ALA A 944 22.88 -5.03 -25.42
N LEU A 945 22.31 -6.06 -24.79
CA LEU A 945 21.86 -6.02 -23.40
C LEU A 945 23.07 -6.18 -22.48
N ILE A 946 23.31 -5.23 -21.57
CA ILE A 946 24.36 -5.37 -20.55
C ILE A 946 23.78 -6.11 -19.35
N LEU A 947 24.50 -7.13 -18.89
CA LEU A 947 24.34 -7.73 -17.56
C LEU A 947 25.46 -7.18 -16.67
N HIS A 948 25.16 -6.13 -15.89
CA HIS A 948 26.12 -5.48 -15.02
C HIS A 948 26.21 -6.21 -13.68
N THR A 949 27.42 -6.49 -13.21
CA THR A 949 27.70 -6.96 -11.86
C THR A 949 28.95 -6.33 -11.28
N TYR A 950 28.94 -5.98 -9.99
CA TYR A 950 30.14 -5.51 -9.27
C TYR A 950 30.44 -6.30 -7.99
N GLY A 951 31.69 -6.18 -7.55
CA GLY A 951 32.22 -6.71 -6.31
C GLY A 951 32.52 -5.64 -5.24
N GLY A 952 33.18 -6.08 -4.16
CA GLY A 952 33.40 -5.29 -2.95
C GLY A 952 34.76 -4.61 -2.86
N ILE A 953 34.88 -3.70 -1.89
CA ILE A 953 36.12 -3.02 -1.50
C ILE A 953 36.73 -3.76 -0.30
N GLY A 954 37.86 -4.42 -0.53
CA GLY A 954 38.68 -5.15 0.45
C GLY A 954 39.96 -4.39 0.82
N GLY A 955 40.97 -5.12 1.30
CA GLY A 955 42.25 -4.56 1.75
C GLY A 955 42.22 -4.10 3.21
N GLU A 956 43.14 -3.19 3.55
CA GLU A 956 43.20 -2.53 4.87
C GLU A 956 42.02 -1.56 5.05
N GLN A 957 41.66 -0.83 3.99
CA GLN A 957 40.54 0.11 3.93
C GLN A 957 39.27 -0.55 3.34
N LYS A 958 38.92 -1.74 3.83
CA LYS A 958 37.72 -2.47 3.38
C LYS A 958 36.41 -1.84 3.84
N GLU A 959 35.40 -1.91 2.98
CA GLU A 959 34.07 -1.36 3.30
C GLU A 959 33.35 -2.16 4.40
N PRO A 960 32.44 -1.55 5.19
CA PRO A 960 31.73 -2.24 6.29
C PRO A 960 30.94 -3.48 5.85
N SER A 961 30.43 -3.50 4.63
CA SER A 961 29.67 -4.63 4.06
C SER A 961 30.57 -5.85 3.75
N ALA A 962 31.88 -5.65 3.61
CA ALA A 962 32.91 -6.68 3.43
C ALA A 962 33.47 -7.22 4.76
N ALA A 963 32.88 -6.89 5.91
CA ALA A 963 33.29 -7.40 7.22
C ALA A 963 33.01 -8.92 7.40
N THR A 964 32.19 -9.52 6.55
CA THR A 964 31.92 -10.97 6.53
C THR A 964 32.55 -11.62 5.29
N PRO A 965 32.86 -12.93 5.28
CA PRO A 965 33.39 -13.62 4.09
C PRO A 965 32.39 -13.76 2.93
N ILE A 966 31.19 -13.17 3.04
CA ILE A 966 30.13 -13.21 2.04
C ILE A 966 29.87 -11.79 1.53
N PHE A 967 30.17 -11.56 0.26
CA PHE A 967 29.82 -10.32 -0.45
C PHE A 967 28.89 -10.65 -1.62
N PHE A 968 27.65 -10.15 -1.60
CA PHE A 968 26.64 -10.49 -2.62
C PHE A 968 26.80 -9.70 -3.92
N GLY A 969 27.40 -8.51 -3.88
CA GLY A 969 27.47 -7.60 -5.03
C GLY A 969 26.14 -6.95 -5.38
N HIS A 970 26.08 -6.44 -6.61
CA HIS A 970 24.91 -5.78 -7.20
C HIS A 970 24.66 -6.31 -8.61
N PHE A 971 23.42 -6.19 -9.08
CA PHE A 971 23.02 -6.55 -10.43
C PHE A 971 22.12 -5.46 -11.01
N ALA A 972 22.45 -5.03 -12.23
CA ALA A 972 21.61 -4.15 -13.03
C ALA A 972 21.62 -4.59 -14.50
N TYR A 973 20.62 -4.16 -15.24
CA TYR A 973 20.64 -4.21 -16.70
C TYR A 973 21.19 -2.89 -17.26
N GLY A 974 21.72 -2.94 -18.46
CA GLY A 974 22.15 -1.77 -19.22
C GLY A 974 22.00 -1.98 -20.72
N ARG A 975 22.44 -0.98 -21.50
CA ARG A 975 22.45 -0.99 -22.95
C ARG A 975 23.84 -0.58 -23.42
N ALA A 976 24.44 -1.43 -24.25
CA ALA A 976 25.60 -1.07 -25.04
C ALA A 976 25.15 -0.81 -26.48
N GLU A 977 25.71 0.21 -27.10
CA GLU A 977 25.56 0.50 -28.53
C GLU A 977 26.93 0.59 -29.19
N VAL A 978 27.09 0.01 -30.37
CA VAL A 978 28.29 0.23 -31.18
C VAL A 978 28.14 1.57 -31.88
N VAL A 979 28.99 2.54 -31.52
CA VAL A 979 29.01 3.88 -32.12
C VAL A 979 30.32 4.11 -32.87
N HIS A 980 30.33 5.10 -33.75
CA HIS A 980 31.56 5.63 -34.33
C HIS A 980 32.13 6.74 -33.44
N ASP A 981 33.38 6.58 -33.01
CA ASP A 981 34.10 7.61 -32.26
C ASP A 981 34.63 8.70 -33.20
N GLN A 982 34.22 9.94 -32.97
CA GLN A 982 34.63 11.10 -33.78
C GLN A 982 36.10 11.48 -33.56
N LEU A 983 36.64 11.24 -32.35
CA LEU A 983 38.03 11.53 -32.01
C LEU A 983 38.98 10.48 -32.60
N ALA A 984 38.68 9.20 -32.36
CA ALA A 984 39.57 8.10 -32.72
C ALA A 984 39.34 7.50 -34.13
N ASP A 985 38.26 7.88 -34.83
CA ASP A 985 37.89 7.35 -36.15
C ASP A 985 37.69 5.82 -36.17
N GLU A 986 37.14 5.25 -35.09
CA GLU A 986 36.97 3.80 -34.93
C GLU A 986 35.60 3.42 -34.34
N ARG A 987 35.30 2.12 -34.26
CA ARG A 987 34.09 1.61 -33.59
C ARG A 987 34.36 1.44 -32.09
N ARG A 988 33.48 1.97 -31.23
CA ARG A 988 33.52 1.77 -29.77
C ARG A 988 32.15 1.42 -29.19
N PHE A 989 32.13 0.88 -27.97
CA PHE A 989 30.92 0.72 -27.17
C PHE A 989 30.56 2.01 -26.43
N GLU A 990 29.35 2.50 -26.65
CA GLU A 990 28.67 3.52 -25.86
C GLU A 990 27.81 2.81 -24.78
N ILE A 991 28.02 3.13 -23.50
CA ILE A 991 27.52 2.32 -22.38
C ILE A 991 26.64 3.15 -21.43
N ARG A 992 25.41 2.66 -21.20
CA ARG A 992 24.48 3.17 -20.18
C ARG A 992 23.88 2.06 -19.34
N TYR A 993 23.51 2.39 -18.12
CA TYR A 993 22.96 1.48 -17.12
C TYR A 993 21.54 1.90 -16.72
N TYR A 994 20.68 0.93 -16.41
CA TYR A 994 19.38 1.14 -15.79
C TYR A 994 19.44 0.67 -14.34
N GLN A 995 19.84 1.59 -13.46
CA GLN A 995 20.14 1.28 -12.07
C GLN A 995 18.85 1.15 -11.25
N VAL A 996 18.40 -0.09 -11.03
CA VAL A 996 17.36 -0.43 -10.04
C VAL A 996 18.03 -0.50 -8.66
N TYR A 997 18.39 0.67 -8.12
CA TYR A 997 19.23 0.81 -6.93
C TYR A 997 18.46 1.41 -5.75
N ALA A 998 18.64 0.87 -4.55
CA ALA A 998 17.96 1.36 -3.35
C ALA A 998 18.53 2.71 -2.88
N HIS A 999 17.77 3.46 -2.10
CA HIS A 999 18.25 4.71 -1.51
C HIS A 999 19.46 4.42 -0.61
N ASN A 1000 20.48 5.28 -0.67
CA ASN A 1000 21.81 5.03 -0.14
C ASN A 1000 22.47 6.33 0.37
N ILE A 1001 23.64 6.20 0.97
CA ILE A 1001 24.43 7.31 1.54
C ILE A 1001 25.27 8.07 0.51
N ASP A 1002 25.45 7.52 -0.69
CA ASP A 1002 26.31 8.07 -1.76
C ASP A 1002 25.53 9.00 -2.71
N GLY A 1003 24.20 9.03 -2.60
CA GLY A 1003 23.32 9.77 -3.51
C GLY A 1003 23.20 9.14 -4.90
N LEU A 1004 23.49 7.85 -5.06
CA LEU A 1004 23.26 7.14 -6.33
C LEU A 1004 21.74 6.98 -6.56
N ILE A 1005 21.22 7.64 -7.58
CA ILE A 1005 19.79 7.66 -7.92
C ILE A 1005 19.42 6.39 -8.71
N ALA A 1006 18.20 5.87 -8.49
CA ALA A 1006 17.66 4.86 -9.39
C ALA A 1006 17.25 5.49 -10.73
N GLY A 1007 17.91 5.17 -11.84
CA GLY A 1007 17.65 5.82 -13.13
C GLY A 1007 18.43 5.27 -14.32
N THR A 1008 18.38 6.01 -15.44
CA THR A 1008 19.26 5.80 -16.59
C THR A 1008 20.55 6.57 -16.32
N ILE A 1009 21.71 5.91 -16.30
CA ILE A 1009 22.99 6.54 -15.96
C ILE A 1009 24.06 6.16 -16.99
N HIS A 1010 24.78 7.15 -17.51
CA HIS A 1010 25.89 6.95 -18.45
C HIS A 1010 27.16 6.42 -17.76
N TRP A 1011 28.07 5.80 -18.52
CA TRP A 1011 29.40 5.38 -18.03
C TRP A 1011 30.12 6.48 -17.25
N SER A 1012 30.17 7.71 -17.78
CA SER A 1012 30.93 8.81 -17.16
C SER A 1012 30.45 9.14 -15.74
N ARG A 1013 29.17 8.86 -15.45
CA ARG A 1013 28.57 9.11 -14.14
C ARG A 1013 28.58 7.90 -13.20
N TYR A 1014 28.34 6.70 -13.72
CA TYR A 1014 28.21 5.48 -12.89
C TYR A 1014 29.54 4.78 -12.59
N GLN A 1015 30.45 4.75 -13.56
CA GLN A 1015 31.74 4.08 -13.43
C GLN A 1015 32.87 5.11 -13.37
N GLY A 1016 32.94 5.99 -14.37
CA GLY A 1016 34.10 6.84 -14.59
C GLY A 1016 34.25 8.06 -13.69
N ASP A 1017 33.19 8.49 -12.99
CA ASP A 1017 33.19 9.69 -12.14
C ASP A 1017 34.23 9.57 -11.02
N ARG A 1018 35.14 10.54 -10.93
CA ARG A 1018 36.26 10.49 -9.98
C ARG A 1018 35.81 10.62 -8.52
N GLN A 1019 34.68 11.30 -8.25
CA GLN A 1019 34.16 11.54 -6.90
C GLN A 1019 33.00 10.61 -6.52
N ARG A 1020 32.14 10.25 -7.48
CA ARG A 1020 30.87 9.54 -7.29
C ARG A 1020 30.79 8.19 -8.03
N GLY A 1021 31.86 7.77 -8.70
CA GLY A 1021 31.93 6.57 -9.55
C GLY A 1021 32.70 5.40 -8.92
N TRP A 1022 32.67 4.24 -9.58
CA TRP A 1022 33.18 2.98 -9.03
C TRP A 1022 34.47 2.45 -9.66
N LEU A 1023 34.98 3.05 -10.74
CA LEU A 1023 36.09 2.53 -11.55
C LEU A 1023 37.38 2.30 -10.73
N GLY A 1024 37.71 3.22 -9.82
CA GLY A 1024 38.91 3.15 -8.99
C GLY A 1024 38.80 2.18 -7.80
N THR A 1025 37.60 1.88 -7.32
CA THR A 1025 37.39 1.23 -6.01
C THR A 1025 36.76 -0.15 -6.07
N ARG A 1026 35.89 -0.44 -7.04
CA ARG A 1026 35.20 -1.74 -7.15
C ARG A 1026 35.62 -2.52 -8.40
N PRO A 1027 35.76 -3.85 -8.32
CA PRO A 1027 35.84 -4.67 -9.53
C PRO A 1027 34.45 -4.81 -10.17
N THR A 1028 34.35 -4.64 -11.48
CA THR A 1028 33.09 -4.77 -12.22
C THR A 1028 33.23 -5.73 -13.41
N CYS A 1029 32.11 -6.35 -13.79
CA CYS A 1029 31.99 -7.24 -14.94
C CYS A 1029 30.67 -6.95 -15.65
N ASP A 1030 30.79 -6.38 -16.84
CA ASP A 1030 29.70 -6.08 -17.78
C ASP A 1030 29.72 -7.11 -18.90
N ILE A 1031 28.63 -7.86 -19.03
CA ILE A 1031 28.48 -8.82 -20.13
C ILE A 1031 27.50 -8.25 -21.14
N LEU A 1032 28.02 -7.81 -22.29
CA LEU A 1032 27.30 -7.22 -23.41
C LEU A 1032 26.80 -8.35 -24.31
N VAL A 1033 25.52 -8.65 -24.24
CA VAL A 1033 24.89 -9.77 -24.93
C VAL A 1033 24.14 -9.28 -26.17
N LYS A 1034 24.62 -9.67 -27.35
CA LYS A 1034 23.96 -9.44 -28.65
C LYS A 1034 23.27 -10.72 -29.12
N LEU A 1035 21.94 -10.68 -29.20
CA LEU A 1035 21.09 -11.67 -29.84
C LEU A 1035 20.16 -10.91 -30.79
N ASP A 1036 20.32 -11.11 -32.10
CA ASP A 1036 19.57 -10.36 -33.13
C ASP A 1036 18.06 -10.39 -32.87
N ALA A 1037 17.49 -11.57 -32.63
CA ALA A 1037 16.07 -11.75 -32.32
C ALA A 1037 15.56 -10.93 -31.11
N PHE A 1038 16.44 -10.51 -30.19
CA PHE A 1038 16.09 -9.70 -29.02
C PHE A 1038 16.43 -8.21 -29.19
N SER A 1039 17.53 -7.87 -29.87
CA SER A 1039 17.97 -6.48 -30.03
C SER A 1039 17.59 -5.81 -31.36
N ARG A 1040 17.10 -6.55 -32.36
CA ARG A 1040 16.57 -5.96 -33.60
C ARG A 1040 15.27 -5.21 -33.38
N TYR A 1041 14.88 -4.47 -34.41
CA TYR A 1041 13.54 -3.94 -34.54
C TYR A 1041 12.71 -4.84 -35.48
N TYR A 1042 11.43 -4.89 -35.17
CA TYR A 1042 10.37 -5.57 -35.89
C TYR A 1042 9.32 -4.54 -36.32
N TYR A 1043 8.68 -4.78 -37.44
CA TYR A 1043 7.65 -3.91 -38.01
C TYR A 1043 6.30 -4.62 -37.92
N PHE A 1044 5.35 -3.99 -37.25
CA PHE A 1044 3.97 -4.45 -37.10
C PHE A 1044 3.07 -3.34 -37.64
N ASP A 1045 2.47 -3.55 -38.81
CA ASP A 1045 1.81 -2.49 -39.57
C ASP A 1045 2.77 -1.29 -39.73
N ASP A 1046 2.35 -0.07 -39.37
CA ASP A 1046 3.20 1.13 -39.38
C ASP A 1046 4.08 1.30 -38.10
N GLU A 1047 3.99 0.40 -37.10
CA GLU A 1047 4.71 0.53 -35.83
C GLU A 1047 6.03 -0.28 -35.75
N ARG A 1048 7.11 0.42 -35.41
CA ARG A 1048 8.43 -0.15 -35.12
C ARG A 1048 8.53 -0.58 -33.64
N ARG A 1049 8.80 -1.86 -33.36
CA ARG A 1049 8.85 -2.43 -31.99
C ARG A 1049 10.14 -3.24 -31.76
N SER A 1050 10.67 -3.28 -30.53
CA SER A 1050 11.88 -4.06 -30.19
C SER A 1050 11.82 -4.61 -28.76
N PRO A 1051 12.21 -5.88 -28.52
CA PRO A 1051 12.25 -6.47 -27.17
C PRO A 1051 13.15 -5.73 -26.19
N LEU A 1052 14.36 -5.38 -26.64
CA LEU A 1052 15.28 -4.56 -25.87
C LEU A 1052 14.65 -3.21 -25.47
N THR A 1053 14.07 -2.45 -26.41
CA THR A 1053 13.44 -1.15 -26.10
C THR A 1053 12.19 -1.27 -25.20
N ARG A 1054 11.40 -2.35 -25.30
CA ARG A 1054 10.31 -2.59 -24.34
C ARG A 1054 10.85 -2.90 -22.94
N MET A 1055 11.96 -3.64 -22.84
CA MET A 1055 12.63 -3.90 -21.57
C MET A 1055 13.19 -2.62 -20.93
N GLU A 1056 13.82 -1.75 -21.72
CA GLU A 1056 14.31 -0.43 -21.30
C GLU A 1056 13.17 0.41 -20.69
N ALA A 1057 12.01 0.46 -21.35
CA ALA A 1057 10.83 1.15 -20.84
C ALA A 1057 10.31 0.57 -19.50
N HIS A 1058 10.30 -0.76 -19.34
CA HIS A 1058 9.95 -1.40 -18.07
C HIS A 1058 11.01 -1.16 -16.98
N LEU A 1059 12.29 -1.07 -17.33
CA LEU A 1059 13.36 -0.70 -16.40
C LEU A 1059 13.22 0.76 -15.96
N GLN A 1060 13.00 1.70 -16.87
CA GLN A 1060 12.76 3.11 -16.55
C GLN A 1060 11.57 3.26 -15.61
N ALA A 1061 10.44 2.60 -15.91
CA ALA A 1061 9.28 2.51 -15.03
C ALA A 1061 9.67 1.95 -13.64
N MET A 1062 10.44 0.87 -13.55
CA MET A 1062 10.92 0.32 -12.28
C MET A 1062 11.80 1.32 -11.51
N THR A 1063 12.71 2.03 -12.19
CA THR A 1063 13.59 3.02 -11.55
C THR A 1063 12.81 4.21 -10.97
N ALA A 1064 11.81 4.74 -11.70
CA ALA A 1064 10.94 5.82 -11.22
C ALA A 1064 10.24 5.46 -9.90
N ARG A 1065 9.86 4.20 -9.77
CA ARG A 1065 9.16 3.65 -8.61
C ARG A 1065 10.10 3.38 -7.44
N TYR A 1066 11.34 2.98 -7.73
CA TYR A 1066 12.43 2.91 -6.74
C TYR A 1066 12.77 4.28 -6.14
N ARG A 1067 12.78 5.36 -6.95
CA ARG A 1067 13.03 6.75 -6.49
C ARG A 1067 12.03 7.27 -5.47
N ILE A 1068 10.82 6.70 -5.38
CA ILE A 1068 9.78 7.14 -4.44
C ILE A 1068 9.23 6.02 -3.53
N GLY A 1069 9.72 4.79 -3.68
CA GLY A 1069 9.26 3.62 -2.90
C GLY A 1069 7.78 3.30 -3.09
N ASP A 1070 7.24 3.37 -4.31
CA ASP A 1070 5.78 3.28 -4.55
C ASP A 1070 4.96 4.28 -3.71
N GLY A 1071 5.53 5.46 -3.50
CA GLY A 1071 4.93 6.50 -2.67
C GLY A 1071 5.26 6.39 -1.19
N THR A 1072 6.06 5.44 -0.72
CA THR A 1072 6.49 5.38 0.70
C THR A 1072 7.74 6.20 1.02
N GLY A 1073 8.23 7.01 0.07
CA GLY A 1073 9.38 7.92 0.24
C GLY A 1073 10.76 7.23 0.35
N GLY A 1074 10.81 5.91 0.21
CA GLY A 1074 12.04 5.15 0.42
C GLY A 1074 11.92 3.70 -0.03
N THR A 1075 13.02 3.17 -0.55
CA THR A 1075 13.14 1.78 -1.01
C THR A 1075 14.37 1.18 -0.34
N PHE A 1076 14.19 0.03 0.31
CA PHE A 1076 15.21 -0.63 1.12
C PHE A 1076 15.44 -2.06 0.65
N VAL A 1077 16.69 -2.53 0.67
CA VAL A 1077 17.03 -3.90 0.28
C VAL A 1077 16.60 -4.87 1.38
N GLY A 1078 15.90 -5.94 1.01
CA GLY A 1078 15.49 -6.99 1.92
C GLY A 1078 15.25 -8.33 1.23
N PRO A 1079 14.87 -9.38 1.97
CA PRO A 1079 14.72 -10.74 1.43
C PRO A 1079 13.67 -10.89 0.31
N SER A 1080 12.74 -9.92 0.17
CA SER A 1080 11.65 -9.92 -0.80
C SER A 1080 11.74 -8.86 -1.90
N ASN A 1081 12.62 -7.86 -1.72
CA ASN A 1081 12.77 -6.69 -2.58
C ASN A 1081 14.28 -6.44 -2.74
N ASN A 1082 14.84 -6.70 -3.92
CA ASN A 1082 16.26 -6.50 -4.18
C ASN A 1082 16.51 -6.23 -5.67
N CYS A 1083 17.57 -5.47 -5.95
CA CYS A 1083 17.97 -5.02 -7.28
C CYS A 1083 17.99 -6.16 -8.32
N SER A 1084 18.45 -7.36 -7.95
CA SER A 1084 18.51 -8.51 -8.86
C SER A 1084 17.12 -9.02 -9.24
N GLN A 1085 16.24 -9.26 -8.27
CA GLN A 1085 14.86 -9.71 -8.54
C GLN A 1085 14.06 -8.68 -9.32
N ASP A 1086 14.10 -7.42 -8.91
CA ASP A 1086 13.27 -6.36 -9.48
C ASP A 1086 13.79 -5.90 -10.86
N SER A 1087 15.10 -5.94 -11.12
CA SER A 1087 15.65 -5.82 -12.48
C SER A 1087 15.17 -6.95 -13.41
N ASN A 1088 15.15 -8.19 -12.93
CA ASN A 1088 14.69 -9.34 -13.72
C ASN A 1088 13.17 -9.31 -14.00
N GLN A 1089 12.36 -8.61 -13.20
CA GLN A 1089 10.94 -8.38 -13.49
C GLN A 1089 10.71 -7.60 -14.79
N ALA A 1090 11.56 -6.62 -15.11
CA ALA A 1090 11.46 -5.87 -16.37
C ALA A 1090 11.73 -6.74 -17.61
N LEU A 1091 12.66 -7.69 -17.52
CA LEU A 1091 12.90 -8.70 -18.56
C LEU A 1091 11.65 -9.58 -18.76
N PHE A 1092 11.01 -10.07 -17.70
CA PHE A 1092 9.77 -10.87 -17.88
C PHE A 1092 8.62 -10.08 -18.50
N ALA A 1093 8.38 -8.85 -18.05
CA ALA A 1093 7.26 -8.02 -18.52
C ALA A 1093 7.39 -7.68 -20.02
N SER A 1094 8.61 -7.35 -20.47
CA SER A 1094 8.88 -7.13 -21.90
C SER A 1094 8.64 -8.39 -22.75
N LEU A 1095 9.11 -9.56 -22.30
CA LEU A 1095 8.94 -10.81 -23.05
C LEU A 1095 7.48 -11.30 -23.07
N GLN A 1096 6.73 -11.11 -21.98
CA GLN A 1096 5.30 -11.48 -21.93
C GLN A 1096 4.44 -10.57 -22.81
N SER A 1097 4.63 -9.25 -22.73
CA SER A 1097 3.86 -8.30 -23.56
C SER A 1097 4.12 -8.51 -25.05
N ILE A 1098 5.37 -8.81 -25.43
CA ILE A 1098 5.74 -9.11 -26.82
C ILE A 1098 5.23 -10.47 -27.26
N GLY A 1099 5.28 -11.50 -26.40
CA GLY A 1099 4.66 -12.79 -26.71
C GLY A 1099 3.17 -12.65 -27.05
N ILE A 1100 2.41 -11.91 -26.25
CA ILE A 1100 0.98 -11.64 -26.50
C ILE A 1100 0.78 -10.84 -27.81
N SER A 1101 1.63 -9.83 -28.06
CA SER A 1101 1.57 -9.06 -29.30
C SER A 1101 1.89 -9.91 -30.54
N LEU A 1102 2.83 -10.85 -30.43
CA LEU A 1102 3.23 -11.74 -31.50
C LEU A 1102 2.15 -12.77 -31.82
N TYR A 1103 1.67 -13.51 -30.82
CA TYR A 1103 0.64 -14.53 -31.05
C TYR A 1103 -0.67 -13.98 -31.65
N ARG A 1104 -0.94 -12.67 -31.52
CA ARG A 1104 -2.11 -12.01 -32.13
C ARG A 1104 -1.96 -11.63 -33.60
N HIS A 1105 -0.73 -11.50 -34.11
CA HIS A 1105 -0.46 -10.98 -35.46
C HIS A 1105 0.53 -11.85 -36.26
N ALA A 1106 1.02 -12.95 -35.69
CA ALA A 1106 2.10 -13.77 -36.27
C ALA A 1106 1.81 -14.20 -37.71
N ASP A 1107 0.61 -14.71 -37.99
CA ASP A 1107 0.24 -15.20 -39.32
C ASP A 1107 0.28 -14.06 -40.36
N ALA A 1108 -0.30 -12.90 -40.03
CA ALA A 1108 -0.26 -11.72 -40.89
C ALA A 1108 1.16 -11.14 -41.05
N LEU A 1109 2.01 -11.23 -40.03
CA LEU A 1109 3.39 -10.74 -40.08
C LEU A 1109 4.29 -11.61 -40.95
N ILE A 1110 4.09 -12.93 -40.93
CA ILE A 1110 4.84 -13.89 -41.75
C ILE A 1110 4.52 -13.68 -43.24
N ASP A 1111 3.26 -13.37 -43.57
CA ASP A 1111 2.82 -13.08 -44.93
C ASP A 1111 3.35 -11.72 -45.46
N GLN A 1112 3.43 -10.69 -44.61
CA GLN A 1112 3.89 -9.35 -45.01
C GLN A 1112 5.42 -9.16 -44.95
N HIS A 1113 6.08 -9.77 -43.97
CA HIS A 1113 7.51 -9.62 -43.69
C HIS A 1113 8.18 -10.97 -43.41
N PRO A 1114 8.38 -11.82 -44.44
CA PRO A 1114 8.96 -13.15 -44.28
C PRO A 1114 10.41 -13.14 -43.74
N ASP A 1115 11.13 -12.02 -43.83
CA ASP A 1115 12.47 -11.83 -43.24
C ASP A 1115 12.46 -11.76 -41.69
N GLN A 1116 11.30 -11.48 -41.10
CA GLN A 1116 11.12 -11.39 -39.64
C GLN A 1116 10.67 -12.71 -39.02
N ALA A 1117 10.19 -13.67 -39.80
CA ALA A 1117 9.56 -14.91 -39.32
C ALA A 1117 10.51 -15.77 -38.46
N GLU A 1118 11.72 -16.06 -38.93
CA GLU A 1118 12.68 -16.93 -38.24
C GLU A 1118 13.19 -16.31 -36.90
N PRO A 1119 13.62 -15.03 -36.85
CA PRO A 1119 13.98 -14.39 -35.58
C PRO A 1119 12.81 -14.30 -34.59
N LEU A 1120 11.57 -14.15 -35.06
CA LEU A 1120 10.39 -14.19 -34.19
C LEU A 1120 10.11 -15.58 -33.63
N HIS A 1121 10.33 -16.64 -34.43
CA HIS A 1121 10.27 -18.01 -33.92
C HIS A 1121 11.36 -18.27 -32.88
N GLN A 1122 12.60 -17.83 -33.15
CA GLN A 1122 13.71 -17.91 -32.20
C GLN A 1122 13.39 -17.16 -30.90
N LEU A 1123 12.83 -15.94 -30.98
CA LEU A 1123 12.40 -15.15 -29.82
C LEU A 1123 11.31 -15.86 -29.02
N ALA A 1124 10.30 -16.46 -29.66
CA ALA A 1124 9.24 -17.20 -28.98
C ALA A 1124 9.78 -18.41 -28.21
N LEU A 1125 10.70 -19.17 -28.81
CA LEU A 1125 11.37 -20.29 -28.14
C LEU A 1125 12.28 -19.84 -26.99
N PHE A 1126 13.04 -18.77 -27.18
CA PHE A 1126 13.89 -18.16 -26.16
C PHE A 1126 13.08 -17.69 -24.95
N ASN A 1127 11.98 -16.97 -25.18
CA ASN A 1127 11.10 -16.45 -24.13
C ASN A 1127 10.54 -17.57 -23.26
N LYS A 1128 10.16 -18.70 -23.87
CA LYS A 1128 9.66 -19.87 -23.16
C LYS A 1128 10.73 -20.50 -22.26
N ASP A 1129 11.90 -20.85 -22.81
CA ASP A 1129 12.97 -21.51 -22.05
C ASP A 1129 13.58 -20.61 -20.96
N LEU A 1130 13.66 -19.30 -21.20
CA LEU A 1130 14.09 -18.33 -20.21
C LEU A 1130 13.08 -18.24 -19.05
N LYS A 1131 11.78 -18.16 -19.35
CA LYS A 1131 10.70 -18.16 -18.35
C LYS A 1131 10.74 -19.44 -17.50
N ASP A 1132 10.74 -20.60 -18.13
CA ASP A 1132 10.71 -21.92 -17.45
C ASP A 1132 11.94 -22.11 -16.53
N THR A 1133 13.09 -21.53 -16.89
CA THR A 1133 14.33 -21.66 -16.12
C THR A 1133 14.38 -20.76 -14.89
N LEU A 1134 13.90 -19.53 -15.03
CA LEU A 1134 13.90 -18.54 -13.95
C LEU A 1134 12.67 -18.69 -13.02
N GLN A 1135 11.59 -19.35 -13.46
CA GLN A 1135 10.34 -19.56 -12.70
C GLN A 1135 9.94 -21.06 -12.61
N PRO A 1136 10.77 -21.93 -12.02
CA PRO A 1136 10.57 -23.39 -12.05
C PRO A 1136 9.32 -23.91 -11.31
N LEU A 1137 8.62 -23.08 -10.54
CA LEU A 1137 7.40 -23.43 -9.79
C LEU A 1137 6.12 -22.74 -10.31
N GLY A 1138 6.18 -22.11 -11.48
CA GLY A 1138 5.00 -21.84 -12.34
C GLY A 1138 4.00 -20.75 -11.92
N SER A 1139 4.01 -20.23 -10.70
CA SER A 1139 3.04 -19.20 -10.27
C SER A 1139 3.54 -17.77 -10.54
N LEU A 1140 2.87 -17.04 -11.43
CA LEU A 1140 3.00 -15.58 -11.55
C LEU A 1140 2.42 -14.88 -10.28
N ARG A 1141 2.94 -13.71 -9.90
CA ARG A 1141 2.17 -12.79 -9.03
C ARG A 1141 0.92 -12.32 -9.82
N PRO A 1142 -0.24 -12.10 -9.17
CA PRO A 1142 -1.43 -11.59 -9.86
C PRO A 1142 -1.25 -10.15 -10.37
N ALA A 1143 -0.35 -9.37 -9.76
CA ALA A 1143 0.08 -8.07 -10.27
C ALA A 1143 0.77 -8.19 -11.65
N TRP A 1144 1.55 -9.26 -11.87
CA TRP A 1144 2.25 -9.52 -13.14
C TRP A 1144 1.29 -9.94 -14.26
N GLU A 1145 0.15 -10.56 -13.93
CA GLU A 1145 -0.86 -10.96 -14.92
C GLU A 1145 -1.68 -9.76 -15.46
N LYS A 1146 -1.76 -8.67 -14.68
CA LYS A 1146 -2.56 -7.49 -15.01
C LYS A 1146 -1.79 -6.33 -15.63
N ASN A 1147 -0.48 -6.47 -15.87
CA ASN A 1147 0.42 -5.33 -16.15
C ASN A 1147 0.32 -4.20 -15.09
N GLU A 1148 -0.02 -4.55 -13.84
CA GLU A 1148 0.07 -3.60 -12.74
C GLU A 1148 1.55 -3.44 -12.38
N PHE A 1149 2.12 -2.30 -12.75
CA PHE A 1149 3.46 -1.87 -12.33
C PHE A 1149 3.40 -1.61 -10.82
N ASN A 1150 3.57 -2.67 -10.03
CA ASN A 1150 3.61 -2.70 -8.56
C ASN A 1150 5.00 -3.20 -8.11
N LEU A 1151 5.65 -2.56 -7.13
CA LEU A 1151 6.92 -3.08 -6.55
C LEU A 1151 6.66 -4.44 -5.89
N GLY A 1152 7.75 -5.09 -5.45
CA GLY A 1152 7.70 -6.12 -4.42
C GLY A 1152 6.70 -5.80 -3.32
N SER A 1153 5.49 -6.37 -3.42
CA SER A 1153 4.48 -6.36 -2.37
C SER A 1153 5.19 -6.89 -1.14
N SER A 1154 5.38 -6.04 -0.13
CA SER A 1154 6.21 -6.40 1.02
C SER A 1154 5.70 -7.72 1.61
N ILE A 1155 6.59 -8.49 2.26
CA ILE A 1155 6.26 -9.81 2.84
C ILE A 1155 4.88 -9.78 3.53
N GLU A 1156 4.59 -8.67 4.23
CA GLU A 1156 3.37 -8.35 4.97
C GLU A 1156 2.04 -8.37 4.20
N ASP A 1157 2.03 -8.22 2.87
CA ASP A 1157 0.79 -8.23 2.08
C ASP A 1157 0.23 -9.67 1.94
N GLU A 1158 1.10 -10.65 1.67
CA GLU A 1158 0.76 -12.08 1.61
C GLU A 1158 1.94 -12.96 2.12
N PRO A 1159 2.21 -13.02 3.45
CA PRO A 1159 3.50 -13.50 3.99
C PRO A 1159 3.85 -14.95 3.69
N LEU A 1160 2.90 -15.89 3.80
CA LEU A 1160 3.13 -17.28 3.44
C LEU A 1160 3.42 -17.45 1.94
N ARG A 1161 2.78 -16.63 1.09
CA ARG A 1161 2.97 -16.65 -0.36
C ARG A 1161 4.30 -16.01 -0.76
N ASN A 1162 4.64 -14.86 -0.19
CA ASN A 1162 5.91 -14.17 -0.44
C ASN A 1162 7.12 -15.02 0.01
N LEU A 1163 7.00 -15.75 1.12
CA LEU A 1163 8.02 -16.72 1.55
C LEU A 1163 8.18 -17.88 0.56
N LEU A 1164 7.06 -18.49 0.13
CA LEU A 1164 7.07 -19.55 -0.90
C LEU A 1164 7.60 -19.05 -2.26
N MET A 1165 7.30 -17.80 -2.64
CA MET A 1165 7.80 -17.17 -3.86
C MET A 1165 9.31 -16.91 -3.80
N GLY A 1166 9.84 -16.39 -2.68
CA GLY A 1166 11.28 -16.19 -2.50
C GLY A 1166 12.09 -17.49 -2.55
N LEU A 1167 11.52 -18.60 -2.07
CA LEU A 1167 12.08 -19.95 -2.23
C LEU A 1167 12.02 -20.43 -3.69
N GLY A 1168 10.97 -20.06 -4.44
CA GLY A 1168 10.80 -20.39 -5.85
C GLY A 1168 11.70 -19.60 -6.81
N SER A 1169 12.14 -18.39 -6.43
CA SER A 1169 12.94 -17.48 -7.27
C SER A 1169 14.43 -17.44 -6.90
N TRP A 1170 14.96 -18.44 -6.21
CA TRP A 1170 16.35 -18.45 -5.70
C TRP A 1170 17.44 -18.16 -6.76
N ARG A 1171 17.16 -18.46 -8.04
CA ARG A 1171 18.06 -18.22 -9.19
C ARG A 1171 18.19 -16.73 -9.57
N THR A 1172 17.25 -15.88 -9.15
CA THR A 1172 17.25 -14.43 -9.42
C THR A 1172 17.43 -13.58 -8.16
N VAL A 1173 17.70 -14.20 -7.00
CA VAL A 1173 17.99 -13.47 -5.74
C VAL A 1173 19.44 -12.97 -5.74
N PHE A 1174 20.40 -13.81 -6.10
CA PHE A 1174 21.82 -13.50 -5.99
C PHE A 1174 22.33 -12.80 -7.25
N PRO A 1175 22.95 -11.60 -7.16
CA PRO A 1175 23.37 -10.80 -8.31
C PRO A 1175 24.15 -11.53 -9.39
N ARG A 1176 25.30 -12.12 -9.04
CA ARG A 1176 26.14 -12.87 -9.98
C ARG A 1176 25.43 -14.11 -10.53
N LYS A 1177 24.64 -14.80 -9.70
CA LYS A 1177 23.88 -15.98 -10.14
C LYS A 1177 22.82 -15.63 -11.18
N ALA A 1178 22.14 -14.51 -11.03
CA ALA A 1178 21.16 -14.03 -11.99
C ALA A 1178 21.84 -13.73 -13.34
N SER A 1179 22.95 -13.00 -13.33
CA SER A 1179 23.78 -12.75 -14.52
C SER A 1179 24.21 -14.06 -15.20
N ASP A 1180 24.80 -15.00 -14.45
CA ASP A 1180 25.23 -16.32 -14.93
C ASP A 1180 24.08 -17.11 -15.58
N VAL A 1181 22.86 -17.05 -15.02
CA VAL A 1181 21.71 -17.80 -15.55
C VAL A 1181 21.12 -17.15 -16.79
N VAL A 1182 21.02 -15.82 -16.83
CA VAL A 1182 20.46 -15.09 -17.99
C VAL A 1182 21.40 -15.21 -19.19
N VAL A 1183 22.70 -14.95 -19.03
CA VAL A 1183 23.66 -15.07 -20.15
C VAL A 1183 23.73 -16.48 -20.71
N HIS A 1184 23.65 -17.50 -19.86
CA HIS A 1184 23.64 -18.90 -20.31
C HIS A 1184 22.49 -19.18 -21.28
N LYS A 1185 21.33 -18.55 -21.09
CA LYS A 1185 20.19 -18.70 -21.98
C LYS A 1185 20.36 -17.94 -23.28
N PHE A 1186 20.83 -16.70 -23.26
CA PHE A 1186 21.14 -16.00 -24.49
C PHE A 1186 22.18 -16.78 -25.34
N LEU A 1187 23.26 -17.26 -24.73
CA LEU A 1187 24.28 -18.09 -25.40
C LEU A 1187 23.69 -19.37 -26.01
N LYS A 1188 22.76 -20.05 -25.32
CA LYS A 1188 22.06 -21.25 -25.84
C LYS A 1188 21.30 -20.96 -27.15
N TYR A 1189 20.78 -19.74 -27.32
CA TYR A 1189 20.06 -19.31 -28.52
C TYR A 1189 20.97 -18.60 -29.55
N GLY A 1190 22.29 -18.77 -29.44
CA GLY A 1190 23.24 -18.31 -30.46
C GLY A 1190 23.73 -16.86 -30.27
N ALA A 1191 23.47 -16.23 -29.13
CA ALA A 1191 23.99 -14.89 -28.84
C ALA A 1191 25.53 -14.86 -28.79
N SER A 1192 26.13 -13.76 -29.26
CA SER A 1192 27.50 -13.40 -28.92
C SER A 1192 27.54 -12.58 -27.63
N ALA A 1193 28.55 -12.79 -26.79
CA ALA A 1193 28.71 -12.07 -25.53
C ALA A 1193 30.10 -11.44 -25.42
N TRP A 1194 30.18 -10.12 -25.30
CA TRP A 1194 31.42 -9.41 -25.01
C TRP A 1194 31.53 -9.17 -23.50
N VAL A 1195 32.59 -9.68 -22.87
CA VAL A 1195 32.79 -9.55 -21.42
C VAL A 1195 33.82 -8.45 -21.19
N LEU A 1196 33.37 -7.34 -20.63
CA LEU A 1196 34.17 -6.20 -20.21
C LEU A 1196 34.35 -6.27 -18.69
N ARG A 1197 35.57 -6.12 -18.20
CA ARG A 1197 35.89 -6.18 -16.76
C ARG A 1197 36.80 -5.02 -16.37
N THR A 1198 36.56 -4.41 -15.22
CA THR A 1198 37.52 -3.54 -14.54
C THR A 1198 37.83 -4.10 -13.16
N SER A 1199 38.99 -3.76 -12.61
CA SER A 1199 39.40 -4.21 -11.27
C SER A 1199 40.27 -3.14 -10.63
N GLN A 1200 39.63 -2.08 -10.10
CA GLN A 1200 40.30 -0.93 -9.47
C GLN A 1200 41.31 -0.27 -10.44
N VAL A 1201 40.80 0.52 -11.39
CA VAL A 1201 41.54 1.06 -12.55
C VAL A 1201 41.52 2.59 -12.51
N GLY A 1202 42.55 3.24 -13.06
CA GLY A 1202 42.78 4.68 -12.97
C GLY A 1202 44.22 4.91 -12.51
N GLY A 1203 44.39 5.30 -11.26
CA GLY A 1203 45.64 5.20 -10.52
C GLY A 1203 45.72 3.96 -9.60
N HIS A 1204 46.73 3.91 -8.74
CA HIS A 1204 47.01 2.79 -7.83
C HIS A 1204 46.89 3.18 -6.35
N ASP A 1205 45.80 2.77 -5.68
CA ASP A 1205 45.68 2.84 -4.21
C ASP A 1205 46.12 1.49 -3.61
N PRO A 1206 47.24 1.38 -2.87
CA PRO A 1206 47.70 0.12 -2.28
C PRO A 1206 46.85 -0.37 -1.09
N ALA A 1207 46.04 0.50 -0.45
CA ALA A 1207 45.34 0.18 0.80
C ALA A 1207 44.01 -0.57 0.61
N ILE A 1208 43.47 -0.60 -0.61
CA ILE A 1208 42.27 -1.36 -0.99
C ILE A 1208 42.61 -2.59 -1.84
N GLU A 1209 41.71 -3.59 -1.86
CA GLU A 1209 41.81 -4.75 -2.75
C GLU A 1209 40.44 -5.10 -3.35
N PRO A 1210 40.35 -5.71 -4.54
CA PRO A 1210 39.06 -6.05 -5.13
C PRO A 1210 38.50 -7.36 -4.54
N ILE A 1211 37.22 -7.38 -4.15
CA ILE A 1211 36.51 -8.59 -3.69
C ILE A 1211 35.53 -9.06 -4.75
N ALA A 1212 35.60 -10.31 -5.20
CA ALA A 1212 34.64 -10.87 -6.15
C ALA A 1212 33.27 -11.13 -5.50
N PRO A 1213 32.14 -10.88 -6.20
CA PRO A 1213 30.81 -11.21 -5.69
C PRO A 1213 30.58 -12.73 -5.70
N MET A 1214 29.88 -13.21 -4.67
CA MET A 1214 29.60 -14.62 -4.42
C MET A 1214 28.70 -15.23 -5.51
N THR A 1215 28.95 -16.49 -5.89
CA THR A 1215 28.06 -17.30 -6.73
C THR A 1215 28.03 -18.74 -6.21
N PHE A 1216 26.92 -19.45 -6.47
CA PHE A 1216 26.64 -20.83 -6.03
C PHE A 1216 26.55 -21.78 -7.24
#